data_AF-A0A395N3G6-F1
#
_entry.id   AF-A0A395N3G6-F1
#
_cell.length_a   1.000
_cell.length_b   1.000
_cell.length_c   1.000
_cell.angle_alpha   90.00
_cell.angle_beta   90.00
_cell.angle_gamma   90.00
#
_symmetry.space_group_name_H-M   'P 1'
#
loop_
_entity.id
_entity.type
_entity.pdbx_description
1 polymer ?
#
loop_
_entity_poly.entity_id
_entity_poly.type
_entity_poly.pdbx_seq_one_letter_code
_entity_poly.pdbx_strand_id
1 'polypeptide(L)'
;MDNAKPTVQLDEGDHAPANQAYNFPSQTEEWQKDFEKKLLRKVDLRLMPTLVIMYLLNFLDRSNLAQARQGSLEQDLGMSGTDFNLATSIFFVGYLLMQLPSNLILTKVRPSIYLSASCCLWGVVSTCNAGAQKFTHLIVIRFFLGFVEAPFFPGAVFLMSSWYTRAELTRRIAWLYSGNALANMFGGVLGAAILGDLDGAHGKAGWRWLFIIEGVAAIGFSLIAMFILPNYPHTTKWLTEEERAFAAWRLTKDINEADAYGEKSMWDGVKMAVRDYRLYLFVLLQHVSLVSQTFQYFFPTIVGTLGYGKIETLWLTAPAWFATFLLSVGVTMSSAKTNDRSLHIICLMLLAAVGNAIAAGTTVVGARFFAMFLMPMGAVSSYQIIVSWVANSFPRPLVKRSACIAICNMIGNTASIYGSYMYPSSDGPQYKPGGSANAAICVVVALLALMLRYVHKWENKKLDKLENEANAAGNENGKGDLAVAETREPGFRFLKMVKSTVLLGAIAAFGSYVQAKEIKVDEKKAARLYDTGAVHNKLMASKQAVWEKQEAAGAFESEQYPKLGYTKCVRGVAEAIKGDPLNTFSCHNADLYSFLSHAALGSTGGRGSSSWGWTSDDGREFVAIGQYDGTAFAEITKKGQLVYLGRLPQYSEPSQWREIRTYKNYVIIGSEAVGHGIQIFDLTKLLKINPKKPVVFDAKKDLTSHFNTLLPVGRAHNVVVNEELKYAVAVGAQPRTDPNCASGLNFFDLTDPSKPKSLGCAKGDGYVHDAQCIVYRGPDKRYQGRDICYGYNEDTLTIYDVTDKANVTNIISKISYEGAAYTHQGWVLDTQNQEYLVLDDELDERDGTGPGGDGYPVTFIWDIRDLEKPKQTGLFKHPTKSIDHNQYVKDSYIYQSHYGAGLRVLDGRSIPTDPTGAGVYEAAWFDIYPEDDKLPGGGTVAFVGTWSSYAFFKSGYIFVNTIERGAFVVKLTKDAFKRPKW
;
A
#
# COMPACT_ATOMS: atom_id res chain seq x y z
N MET A 1 10.16 23.00 -60.58
CA MET A 1 11.07 21.84 -60.60
C MET A 1 11.46 21.56 -59.15
N ASP A 2 11.06 20.39 -58.69
CA ASP A 2 10.81 20.04 -57.31
C ASP A 2 12.08 19.89 -56.46
N ASN A 3 12.10 20.59 -55.33
CA ASN A 3 13.07 20.35 -54.25
C ASN A 3 12.53 19.24 -53.34
N ALA A 4 13.12 18.06 -53.51
CA ALA A 4 12.85 16.85 -52.74
C ALA A 4 12.99 17.08 -51.23
N LYS A 5 11.95 16.69 -50.48
CA LYS A 5 11.99 16.56 -49.02
C LYS A 5 12.85 15.34 -48.65
N PRO A 6 13.62 15.38 -47.56
CA PRO A 6 14.33 14.22 -47.06
C PRO A 6 13.32 13.25 -46.43
N THR A 7 12.82 12.31 -47.21
CA THR A 7 12.15 11.10 -46.73
C THR A 7 13.16 10.26 -45.97
N VAL A 8 12.75 9.71 -44.82
CA VAL A 8 13.48 8.61 -44.19
C VAL A 8 13.35 7.43 -45.15
N GLN A 9 14.32 7.25 -46.03
CA GLN A 9 14.55 5.97 -46.68
C GLN A 9 14.98 5.01 -45.57
N LEU A 10 14.01 4.22 -45.10
CA LEU A 10 14.31 2.86 -44.71
C LEU A 10 14.77 2.19 -46.00
N ASP A 11 16.01 1.72 -46.07
CA ASP A 11 16.51 0.97 -47.23
C ASP A 11 15.46 -0.06 -47.66
N GLU A 12 15.07 -0.03 -48.92
CA GLU A 12 14.16 -0.98 -49.59
C GLU A 12 14.79 -2.39 -49.73
N GLY A 13 15.68 -2.78 -48.81
CA GLY A 13 16.47 -4.01 -48.86
C GLY A 13 16.38 -4.95 -47.66
N ASP A 14 15.75 -4.54 -46.54
CA ASP A 14 15.69 -5.37 -45.31
C ASP A 14 14.24 -5.55 -44.82
N HIS A 15 13.34 -5.92 -45.75
CA HIS A 15 12.12 -6.62 -45.34
C HIS A 15 12.54 -7.85 -44.54
N ALA A 16 12.10 -7.94 -43.28
CA ALA A 16 12.16 -9.19 -42.51
C ALA A 16 11.70 -10.33 -43.44
N PRO A 17 12.44 -11.45 -43.53
CA PRO A 17 12.05 -12.54 -44.43
C PRO A 17 10.61 -12.94 -44.14
N ALA A 18 9.72 -12.59 -45.06
CA ALA A 18 8.29 -12.79 -44.99
C ALA A 18 7.90 -14.27 -45.22
N ASN A 19 8.62 -15.21 -44.63
CA ASN A 19 8.44 -16.65 -44.90
C ASN A 19 8.44 -17.58 -43.66
N GLN A 20 8.26 -17.03 -42.45
CA GLN A 20 7.62 -17.77 -41.36
C GLN A 20 6.51 -16.89 -40.79
N ALA A 21 5.26 -17.20 -41.18
CA ALA A 21 4.09 -16.62 -40.57
C ALA A 21 3.94 -17.16 -39.15
N TYR A 22 4.75 -16.64 -38.22
CA TYR A 22 4.55 -16.87 -36.80
C TYR A 22 3.19 -16.27 -36.44
N ASN A 23 2.19 -17.14 -36.25
CA ASN A 23 0.83 -16.71 -35.98
C ASN A 23 0.68 -16.33 -34.49
N PHE A 24 1.44 -15.33 -34.04
CA PHE A 24 1.39 -14.82 -32.67
C PHE A 24 -0.03 -14.43 -32.22
N PRO A 25 -0.88 -13.81 -33.07
CA PRO A 25 -2.26 -13.51 -32.71
C PRO A 25 -3.13 -14.75 -32.39
N SER A 26 -2.82 -15.91 -32.98
CA SER A 26 -3.55 -17.16 -32.72
C SER A 26 -3.10 -17.92 -31.47
N GLN A 27 -1.97 -17.54 -30.88
CA GLN A 27 -1.47 -18.16 -29.64
C GLN A 27 -2.28 -17.69 -28.44
N THR A 28 -2.40 -18.53 -27.42
CA THR A 28 -3.13 -18.20 -26.19
C THR A 28 -2.51 -16.99 -25.46
N GLU A 29 -3.33 -16.20 -24.76
CA GLU A 29 -2.83 -15.05 -24.01
C GLU A 29 -1.77 -15.42 -22.97
N GLU A 30 -1.88 -16.60 -22.37
CA GLU A 30 -0.92 -17.11 -21.39
C GLU A 30 0.44 -17.37 -22.04
N TRP A 31 0.47 -17.96 -23.24
CA TRP A 31 1.69 -18.15 -24.01
C TRP A 31 2.32 -16.80 -24.39
N GLN A 32 1.52 -15.84 -24.87
CA GLN A 32 1.99 -14.51 -25.24
C GLN A 32 2.67 -13.81 -24.03
N LYS A 33 2.07 -13.89 -22.84
CA LYS A 33 2.61 -13.30 -21.61
C LYS A 33 3.91 -13.98 -21.14
N ASP A 34 3.99 -15.31 -21.19
CA ASP A 34 5.21 -16.03 -20.82
C ASP A 34 6.36 -15.76 -21.79
N PHE A 35 6.08 -15.76 -23.09
CA PHE A 35 7.07 -15.44 -24.12
C PHE A 35 7.56 -14.00 -24.01
N GLU A 36 6.65 -13.04 -23.80
CA GLU A 36 6.98 -11.63 -23.55
C GLU A 36 7.89 -11.47 -22.32
N LYS A 37 7.60 -12.16 -21.21
CA LYS A 37 8.41 -12.10 -20.00
C LYS A 37 9.83 -12.63 -20.23
N LYS A 38 9.98 -13.73 -20.99
CA LYS A 38 11.29 -14.31 -21.34
C LYS A 38 12.09 -13.37 -22.24
N LEU A 39 11.47 -12.80 -23.27
CA LEU A 39 12.09 -11.82 -24.16
C LEU A 39 12.55 -10.59 -23.40
N LEU A 40 11.65 -9.98 -22.60
CA LEU A 40 11.96 -8.78 -21.83
C LEU A 40 13.09 -9.00 -20.83
N ARG A 41 13.17 -10.18 -20.19
CA ARG A 41 14.29 -10.49 -19.29
C ARG A 41 15.63 -10.49 -20.01
N LYS A 42 15.71 -11.00 -21.25
CA LYS A 42 16.93 -10.98 -22.06
C LYS A 42 17.33 -9.56 -22.45
N VAL A 43 16.36 -8.74 -22.86
CA VAL A 43 16.58 -7.34 -23.23
C VAL A 43 16.99 -6.52 -22.00
N ASP A 44 16.25 -6.64 -20.90
CA ASP A 44 16.48 -5.89 -19.66
C ASP A 44 17.86 -6.15 -19.07
N LEU A 45 18.33 -7.40 -19.06
CA LEU A 45 19.65 -7.75 -18.52
C LEU A 45 20.83 -7.11 -19.30
N ARG A 46 20.61 -6.71 -20.56
CA ARG A 46 21.66 -6.11 -21.41
C ARG A 46 21.49 -4.61 -21.59
N LEU A 47 20.26 -4.15 -21.85
CA LEU A 47 19.97 -2.76 -22.14
C LEU A 47 20.02 -1.91 -20.88
N MET A 48 19.32 -2.31 -19.81
CA MET A 48 19.13 -1.45 -18.64
C MET A 48 20.41 -1.26 -17.81
N PRO A 49 21.14 -2.30 -17.39
CA PRO A 49 22.41 -2.13 -16.67
C PRO A 49 23.42 -1.30 -17.47
N THR A 50 23.53 -1.54 -18.77
CA THR A 50 24.48 -0.81 -19.62
C THR A 50 24.12 0.68 -19.67
N LEU A 51 22.87 1.03 -19.95
CA LEU A 51 22.44 2.43 -19.98
C LEU A 51 22.54 3.11 -18.61
N VAL A 52 22.23 2.40 -17.51
CA VAL A 52 22.38 2.93 -16.14
C VAL A 52 23.84 3.22 -15.81
N ILE A 53 24.78 2.32 -16.15
CA ILE A 53 26.21 2.55 -15.93
C ILE A 53 26.73 3.69 -16.81
N MET A 54 26.33 3.76 -18.09
CA MET A 54 26.71 4.89 -18.95
C MET A 54 26.18 6.22 -18.40
N TYR A 55 24.95 6.24 -17.89
CA TYR A 55 24.37 7.44 -17.28
C TYR A 55 25.06 7.82 -15.96
N LEU A 56 25.44 6.81 -15.18
CA LEU A 56 26.24 7.00 -13.97
C LEU A 56 27.58 7.65 -14.33
N LEU A 57 28.33 7.09 -15.28
CA LEU A 57 29.59 7.65 -15.76
C LEU A 57 29.42 9.08 -16.30
N ASN A 58 28.34 9.33 -17.05
CA ASN A 58 28.02 10.65 -17.57
C ASN A 58 27.83 11.70 -16.47
N PHE A 59 27.09 11.38 -15.40
CA PHE A 59 26.91 12.31 -14.29
C PHE A 59 28.12 12.41 -13.36
N LEU A 60 28.90 11.33 -13.28
CA LEU A 60 30.16 11.31 -12.55
C LEU A 60 31.12 12.33 -13.18
N ASP A 61 31.32 12.29 -14.51
CA ASP A 61 32.08 13.27 -15.29
C ASP A 61 31.66 14.73 -15.02
N ARG A 62 30.35 14.98 -14.93
CA ARG A 62 29.81 16.32 -14.62
C ARG A 62 30.15 16.76 -13.20
N SER A 63 30.03 15.86 -12.23
CA SER A 63 30.25 16.14 -10.81
C SER A 63 31.74 16.36 -10.48
N ASN A 64 32.65 15.84 -11.29
CA ASN A 64 34.10 15.89 -11.05
C ASN A 64 34.66 17.30 -10.94
N LEU A 65 34.07 18.27 -11.63
CA LEU A 65 34.50 19.67 -11.48
C LEU A 65 34.34 20.15 -10.04
N ALA A 66 33.22 19.82 -9.43
CA ALA A 66 32.87 20.23 -8.06
C ALA A 66 33.76 19.55 -7.03
N GLN A 67 34.12 18.28 -7.27
CA GLN A 67 35.07 17.54 -6.42
C GLN A 67 36.49 18.08 -6.59
N ALA A 68 36.94 18.29 -7.83
CA ALA A 68 38.25 18.87 -8.15
C ALA A 68 38.47 20.25 -7.51
N ARG A 69 37.38 21.03 -7.34
CA ARG A 69 37.41 22.31 -6.64
C ARG A 69 37.85 22.20 -5.17
N GLN A 70 37.58 21.07 -4.51
CA GLN A 70 38.07 20.84 -3.14
C GLN A 70 39.59 20.64 -3.10
N GLY A 71 40.21 20.23 -4.22
CA GLY A 71 41.66 20.10 -4.37
C GLY A 71 42.37 21.44 -4.64
N SER A 72 43.36 21.41 -5.54
CA SER A 72 44.18 22.56 -5.97
C SER A 72 43.75 23.17 -7.32
N LEU A 73 42.63 22.72 -7.92
CA LEU A 73 42.21 23.10 -9.28
C LEU A 73 42.24 24.61 -9.54
N GLU A 74 41.62 25.41 -8.66
CA GLU A 74 41.54 26.87 -8.85
C GLU A 74 42.92 27.52 -8.77
N GLN A 75 43.80 27.02 -7.90
CA GLN A 75 45.16 27.52 -7.73
C GLN A 75 46.03 27.20 -8.96
N ASP A 76 45.97 25.94 -9.42
CA ASP A 76 46.79 25.46 -10.54
C ASP A 76 46.43 26.12 -11.88
N LEU A 77 45.17 26.55 -12.05
CA LEU A 77 44.68 27.16 -13.29
C LEU A 77 44.57 28.69 -13.22
N GLY A 78 44.86 29.30 -12.07
CA GLY A 78 44.76 30.74 -11.83
C GLY A 78 43.33 31.27 -11.90
N MET A 79 42.36 30.48 -11.41
CA MET A 79 40.93 30.83 -11.44
C MET A 79 40.58 31.84 -10.35
N SER A 80 39.73 32.82 -10.67
CA SER A 80 39.26 33.83 -9.72
C SER A 80 37.80 34.23 -9.97
N GLY A 81 37.16 34.83 -8.97
CA GLY A 81 35.80 35.37 -9.11
C GLY A 81 34.77 34.33 -9.59
N THR A 82 34.29 34.50 -10.82
CA THR A 82 33.24 33.69 -11.44
C THR A 82 33.75 32.64 -12.44
N ASP A 83 35.06 32.43 -12.51
CA ASP A 83 35.69 31.50 -13.47
C ASP A 83 35.15 30.06 -13.32
N PHE A 84 34.96 29.58 -12.08
CA PHE A 84 34.35 28.26 -11.82
C PHE A 84 32.92 28.16 -12.36
N ASN A 85 32.14 29.23 -12.22
CA ASN A 85 30.76 29.30 -12.67
C ASN A 85 30.70 29.30 -14.20
N LEU A 86 31.66 29.97 -14.86
CA LEU A 86 31.81 29.94 -16.31
C LEU A 86 32.21 28.53 -16.80
N ALA A 87 33.14 27.86 -16.12
CA ALA A 87 33.53 26.48 -16.45
C ALA A 87 32.37 25.47 -16.30
N THR A 88 31.48 25.70 -15.33
CA THR A 88 30.27 24.90 -15.13
C THR A 88 29.22 25.19 -16.21
N SER A 89 28.96 26.47 -16.51
CA SER A 89 27.89 26.87 -17.43
C SER A 89 28.22 26.64 -18.92
N ILE A 90 29.48 26.81 -19.34
CA ILE A 90 29.88 26.65 -20.75
C ILE A 90 29.67 25.22 -21.28
N PHE A 91 29.75 24.23 -20.39
CA PHE A 91 29.41 22.85 -20.69
C PHE A 91 27.97 22.74 -21.24
N PHE A 92 27.01 23.41 -20.61
CA PHE A 92 25.61 23.38 -21.05
C PHE A 92 25.39 24.07 -22.39
N VAL A 93 26.21 25.06 -22.75
CA VAL A 93 26.15 25.68 -24.08
C VAL A 93 26.51 24.67 -25.16
N GLY A 94 27.63 23.94 -25.01
CA GLY A 94 28.01 22.87 -25.93
C GLY A 94 26.98 21.74 -25.98
N TYR A 95 26.46 21.36 -24.81
CA TYR A 95 25.45 20.32 -24.67
C TYR A 95 24.16 20.64 -25.44
N LEU A 96 23.63 21.86 -25.29
CA LEU A 96 22.39 22.27 -25.95
C LEU A 96 22.54 22.38 -27.47
N LEU A 97 23.69 22.83 -27.97
CA LEU A 97 23.95 22.96 -29.41
C LEU A 97 23.91 21.60 -30.12
N MET A 98 24.47 20.55 -29.51
CA MET A 98 24.60 19.23 -30.14
C MET A 98 23.42 18.29 -29.85
N GLN A 99 22.57 18.61 -28.86
CA GLN A 99 21.50 17.73 -28.43
C GLN A 99 20.48 17.42 -29.54
N LEU A 100 20.04 18.42 -30.30
CA LEU A 100 19.08 18.24 -31.39
C LEU A 100 19.72 17.61 -32.65
N PRO A 101 20.87 18.10 -33.17
CA PRO A 101 21.55 17.47 -34.30
C PRO A 101 21.88 16.00 -34.06
N SER A 102 22.40 15.66 -32.88
CA SER A 102 22.76 14.29 -32.53
C SER A 102 21.57 13.33 -32.56
N ASN A 103 20.42 13.77 -32.04
CA ASN A 103 19.25 12.90 -31.99
C ASN A 103 18.72 12.55 -33.39
N LEU A 104 18.89 13.45 -34.36
CA LEU A 104 18.60 13.18 -35.77
C LEU A 104 19.57 12.14 -36.35
N ILE A 105 20.86 12.22 -36.02
CA ILE A 105 21.87 11.26 -36.48
C ILE A 105 21.55 9.85 -35.98
N LEU A 106 21.13 9.71 -34.72
CA LEU A 106 20.82 8.42 -34.11
C LEU A 106 19.78 7.61 -34.90
N THR A 107 18.83 8.28 -35.57
CA THR A 107 17.81 7.61 -36.39
C THR A 107 18.38 6.90 -37.62
N LYS A 108 19.61 7.23 -38.04
CA LYS A 108 20.27 6.72 -39.24
C LYS A 108 21.43 5.77 -38.95
N VAL A 109 21.82 5.63 -37.69
CA VAL A 109 23.01 4.87 -37.30
C VAL A 109 22.67 3.80 -36.26
N ARG A 110 23.58 2.84 -36.08
CA ARG A 110 23.45 1.77 -35.09
C ARG A 110 23.60 2.34 -33.67
N PRO A 111 22.59 2.24 -32.79
CA PRO A 111 22.64 2.82 -31.45
C PRO A 111 23.78 2.28 -30.58
N SER A 112 24.08 0.98 -30.68
CA SER A 112 25.18 0.34 -29.93
C SER A 112 26.53 1.02 -30.18
N ILE A 113 26.83 1.33 -31.44
CA ILE A 113 28.08 1.97 -31.84
C ILE A 113 28.04 3.46 -31.52
N TYR A 114 26.93 4.14 -31.83
CA TYR A 114 26.85 5.59 -31.68
C TYR A 114 26.90 6.04 -30.21
N LEU A 115 26.09 5.43 -29.33
CA LEU A 115 26.09 5.77 -27.91
C LEU A 115 27.40 5.38 -27.23
N SER A 116 27.99 4.24 -27.60
CA SER A 116 29.28 3.81 -27.06
C SER A 116 30.45 4.65 -27.60
N ALA A 117 30.41 5.09 -28.86
CA ALA A 117 31.40 5.99 -29.42
C ALA A 117 31.34 7.38 -28.77
N SER A 118 30.12 7.90 -28.52
CA SER A 118 29.93 9.10 -27.71
C SER A 118 30.52 8.90 -26.30
N CYS A 119 30.31 7.74 -25.68
CA CYS A 119 30.89 7.34 -24.39
C CYS A 119 32.41 7.35 -24.37
N CYS A 120 33.02 6.76 -25.38
CA CYS A 120 34.47 6.77 -25.55
C CYS A 120 34.97 8.21 -25.72
N LEU A 121 34.33 8.98 -26.61
CA LEU A 121 34.77 10.32 -26.95
C LEU A 121 34.65 11.29 -25.77
N TRP A 122 33.57 11.23 -24.99
CA TRP A 122 33.47 12.06 -23.78
C TRP A 122 34.48 11.63 -22.72
N GLY A 123 34.76 10.32 -22.56
CA GLY A 123 35.81 9.85 -21.65
C GLY A 123 37.20 10.36 -22.03
N VAL A 124 37.51 10.41 -23.33
CA VAL A 124 38.74 11.00 -23.86
C VAL A 124 38.80 12.50 -23.56
N VAL A 125 37.73 13.25 -23.88
CA VAL A 125 37.68 14.70 -23.62
C VAL A 125 37.70 15.01 -22.12
N SER A 126 37.07 14.17 -21.30
CA SER A 126 37.10 14.26 -19.84
C SER A 126 38.53 14.10 -19.31
N THR A 127 39.24 13.08 -19.78
CA THR A 127 40.67 12.84 -19.46
C THR A 127 41.55 14.04 -19.84
N CYS A 128 41.25 14.73 -20.95
CA CYS A 128 41.99 15.94 -21.35
C CYS A 128 41.93 17.07 -20.32
N ASN A 129 40.92 17.13 -19.42
CA ASN A 129 40.88 18.12 -18.34
C ASN A 129 42.13 18.05 -17.46
N ALA A 130 42.68 16.85 -17.24
CA ALA A 130 43.92 16.66 -16.47
C ALA A 130 45.15 17.33 -17.12
N GLY A 131 45.09 17.60 -18.43
CA GLY A 131 46.13 18.29 -19.19
C GLY A 131 46.00 19.82 -19.17
N ALA A 132 44.92 20.38 -18.62
CA ALA A 132 44.72 21.82 -18.57
C ALA A 132 45.78 22.50 -17.69
N GLN A 133 46.42 23.54 -18.24
CA GLN A 133 47.44 24.35 -17.54
C GLN A 133 46.97 25.78 -17.27
N LYS A 134 45.87 26.21 -17.91
CA LYS A 134 45.28 27.55 -17.79
C LYS A 134 43.77 27.43 -17.81
N PHE A 135 43.09 28.40 -17.21
CA PHE A 135 41.63 28.48 -17.25
C PHE A 135 41.04 28.38 -18.67
N THR A 136 41.67 29.02 -19.66
CA THR A 136 41.21 28.96 -21.06
C THR A 136 41.19 27.54 -21.63
N HIS A 137 42.15 26.69 -21.26
CA HIS A 137 42.17 25.29 -21.69
C HIS A 137 40.98 24.53 -21.09
N LEU A 138 40.69 24.75 -19.80
CA LEU A 138 39.55 24.15 -19.12
C LEU A 138 38.23 24.53 -19.80
N ILE A 139 38.04 25.81 -20.14
CA ILE A 139 36.82 26.27 -20.83
C ILE A 139 36.61 25.59 -22.19
N VAL A 140 37.66 25.50 -23.01
CA VAL A 140 37.58 24.85 -24.33
C VAL A 140 37.24 23.37 -24.18
N ILE A 141 37.91 22.67 -23.27
CA ILE A 141 37.66 21.25 -23.00
C ILE A 141 36.22 21.06 -22.52
N ARG A 142 35.74 21.90 -21.60
CA ARG A 142 34.37 21.86 -21.05
C ARG A 142 33.29 22.07 -22.10
N PHE A 143 33.50 23.00 -23.03
CA PHE A 143 32.58 23.22 -24.14
C PHE A 143 32.46 21.97 -25.03
N PHE A 144 33.61 21.40 -25.43
CA PHE A 144 33.61 20.18 -26.25
C PHE A 144 33.09 18.96 -25.49
N LEU A 145 33.34 18.87 -24.18
CA LEU A 145 32.78 17.82 -23.33
C LEU A 145 31.25 17.84 -23.38
N GLY A 146 30.64 19.02 -23.22
CA GLY A 146 29.20 19.19 -23.39
C GLY A 146 28.71 18.76 -24.76
N PHE A 147 29.43 19.15 -25.81
CA PHE A 147 29.12 18.79 -27.19
C PHE A 147 29.08 17.27 -27.40
N VAL A 148 30.06 16.52 -26.87
CA VAL A 148 30.17 15.08 -27.09
C VAL A 148 29.31 14.24 -26.14
N GLU A 149 28.90 14.79 -25.00
CA GLU A 149 27.95 14.16 -24.06
C GLU A 149 26.48 14.35 -24.47
N ALA A 150 26.15 15.40 -25.22
CA ALA A 150 24.80 15.72 -25.69
C ALA A 150 24.00 14.54 -26.30
N PRO A 151 24.63 13.62 -27.08
CA PRO A 151 23.96 12.47 -27.66
C PRO A 151 23.32 11.50 -26.67
N PHE A 152 23.94 11.33 -25.49
CA PHE A 152 23.71 10.15 -24.66
C PHE A 152 22.27 10.06 -24.17
N PHE A 153 21.81 11.07 -23.42
CA PHE A 153 20.52 11.02 -22.75
C PHE A 153 19.32 10.89 -23.71
N PRO A 154 19.12 11.79 -24.71
CA PRO A 154 18.01 11.63 -25.65
C PRO A 154 18.14 10.33 -26.45
N GLY A 155 19.37 9.91 -26.76
CA GLY A 155 19.60 8.69 -27.52
C GLY A 155 19.32 7.40 -26.75
N ALA A 156 19.62 7.37 -25.46
CA ALA A 156 19.26 6.26 -24.57
C ALA A 156 17.74 6.12 -24.48
N VAL A 157 17.01 7.22 -24.29
CA VAL A 157 15.55 7.21 -24.25
C VAL A 157 14.94 6.75 -25.58
N PHE A 158 15.50 7.19 -26.70
CA PHE A 158 15.07 6.76 -28.04
C PHE A 158 15.32 5.26 -28.30
N LEU A 159 16.48 4.75 -27.89
CA LEU A 159 16.78 3.32 -27.97
C LEU A 159 15.80 2.52 -27.12
N MET A 160 15.53 2.96 -25.88
CA MET A 160 14.55 2.32 -25.00
C MET A 160 13.14 2.31 -25.60
N SER A 161 12.71 3.38 -26.27
CA SER A 161 11.39 3.41 -26.91
C SER A 161 11.26 2.46 -28.11
N SER A 162 12.40 2.00 -28.65
CA SER A 162 12.43 0.99 -29.71
C SER A 162 12.30 -0.44 -29.18
N TRP A 163 12.39 -0.65 -27.87
CA TRP A 163 12.35 -1.97 -27.24
C TRP A 163 11.18 -2.19 -26.31
N TYR A 164 10.62 -1.12 -25.73
CA TYR A 164 9.61 -1.18 -24.67
C TYR A 164 8.27 -0.59 -25.10
N THR A 165 7.17 -1.21 -24.66
CA THR A 165 5.82 -0.64 -24.81
C THR A 165 5.68 0.63 -23.99
N ARG A 166 4.63 1.40 -24.23
CA ARG A 166 4.40 2.69 -23.56
C ARG A 166 4.42 2.58 -22.03
N ALA A 167 3.79 1.56 -21.46
CA ALA A 167 3.72 1.33 -20.01
C ALA A 167 5.07 0.89 -19.41
N GLU A 168 5.81 0.08 -20.15
CA GLU A 168 7.12 -0.44 -19.78
C GLU A 168 8.22 0.62 -19.80
N LEU A 169 8.20 1.49 -20.80
CA LEU A 169 9.19 2.53 -21.04
C LEU A 169 9.25 3.52 -19.85
N THR A 170 8.09 3.99 -19.41
CA THR A 170 7.96 4.95 -18.30
C THR A 170 8.63 4.43 -17.02
N ARG A 171 8.43 3.15 -16.68
CA ARG A 171 9.03 2.53 -15.48
C ARG A 171 10.55 2.45 -15.58
N ARG A 172 11.08 2.15 -16.77
CA ARG A 172 12.51 1.98 -17.00
C ARG A 172 13.26 3.31 -17.11
N ILE A 173 12.64 4.36 -17.67
CA ILE A 173 13.21 5.71 -17.65
C ILE A 173 13.45 6.16 -16.21
N ALA A 174 12.54 5.83 -15.29
CA ALA A 174 12.72 6.17 -13.89
C ALA A 174 13.95 5.45 -13.29
N TRP A 175 14.18 4.18 -13.60
CA TRP A 175 15.40 3.48 -13.19
C TRP A 175 16.68 4.08 -13.80
N LEU A 176 16.66 4.46 -15.09
CA LEU A 176 17.78 5.14 -15.74
C LEU A 176 18.18 6.41 -14.95
N TYR A 177 17.20 7.24 -14.60
CA TYR A 177 17.44 8.49 -13.86
C TYR A 177 17.97 8.31 -12.44
N SER A 178 17.67 7.18 -11.78
CA SER A 178 18.23 6.89 -10.44
C SER A 178 19.76 6.81 -10.44
N GLY A 179 20.37 6.58 -11.61
CA GLY A 179 21.82 6.65 -11.79
C GLY A 179 22.44 8.01 -11.47
N ASN A 180 21.69 9.12 -11.55
CA ASN A 180 22.20 10.45 -11.19
C ASN A 180 22.59 10.54 -9.70
N ALA A 181 21.72 10.07 -8.80
CA ALA A 181 22.01 10.10 -7.36
C ALA A 181 23.19 9.18 -7.00
N LEU A 182 23.27 8.00 -7.63
CA LEU A 182 24.42 7.10 -7.47
C LEU A 182 25.72 7.70 -8.00
N ALA A 183 25.69 8.38 -9.14
CA ALA A 183 26.86 9.05 -9.71
C ALA A 183 27.45 10.09 -8.75
N ASN A 184 26.59 10.93 -8.16
CA ASN A 184 27.05 11.94 -7.20
C ASN A 184 27.56 11.32 -5.88
N MET A 185 26.97 10.21 -5.44
CA MET A 185 27.47 9.44 -4.30
C MET A 185 28.88 8.90 -4.57
N PHE A 186 29.06 8.19 -5.68
CA PHE A 186 30.37 7.63 -6.04
C PHE A 186 31.39 8.71 -6.37
N GLY A 187 30.99 9.82 -6.99
CA GLY A 187 31.86 10.96 -7.26
C GLY A 187 32.42 11.59 -5.98
N GLY A 188 31.63 11.68 -4.90
CA GLY A 188 32.10 12.11 -3.59
C GLY A 188 33.12 11.13 -2.98
N VAL A 189 32.83 9.82 -3.04
CA VAL A 189 33.71 8.77 -2.52
C VAL A 189 35.04 8.70 -3.28
N LEU A 190 34.98 8.68 -4.62
CA LEU A 190 36.16 8.67 -5.49
C LEU A 190 36.96 9.96 -5.33
N GLY A 191 36.30 11.11 -5.26
CA GLY A 191 36.93 12.39 -4.96
C GLY A 191 37.70 12.35 -3.65
N ALA A 192 37.10 11.82 -2.57
CA ALA A 192 37.75 11.72 -1.27
C ALA A 192 38.99 10.81 -1.29
N ALA A 193 38.86 9.62 -1.91
CA ALA A 193 39.96 8.66 -2.00
C ALA A 193 41.11 9.19 -2.88
N ILE A 194 40.80 9.74 -4.05
CA ILE A 194 41.81 10.19 -5.02
C ILE A 194 42.50 11.46 -4.52
N LEU A 195 41.75 12.45 -4.02
CA LEU A 195 42.35 13.67 -3.49
C LEU A 195 43.09 13.46 -2.17
N GLY A 196 42.76 12.41 -1.42
CA GLY A 196 43.47 12.04 -0.19
C GLY A 196 44.76 11.27 -0.45
N ASP A 197 44.72 10.23 -1.28
CA ASP A 197 45.81 9.25 -1.41
C ASP A 197 46.71 9.47 -2.63
N LEU A 198 46.23 10.15 -3.68
CA LEU A 198 46.95 10.33 -4.95
C LEU A 198 47.42 11.77 -5.21
N ASP A 199 47.21 12.69 -4.27
CA ASP A 199 47.74 14.04 -4.41
C ASP A 199 49.28 14.05 -4.37
N GLY A 200 49.90 14.62 -5.39
CA GLY A 200 51.36 14.60 -5.58
C GLY A 200 51.91 13.28 -6.14
N ALA A 201 51.10 12.22 -6.27
CA ALA A 201 51.55 10.95 -6.83
C ALA A 201 52.01 11.12 -8.28
N HIS A 202 53.20 10.60 -8.60
CA HIS A 202 53.88 10.80 -9.88
C HIS A 202 54.01 12.28 -10.32
N GLY A 203 54.07 13.21 -9.37
CA GLY A 203 54.21 14.64 -9.64
C GLY A 203 52.97 15.28 -10.25
N LYS A 204 51.78 14.68 -10.07
CA LYS A 204 50.50 15.22 -10.54
C LYS A 204 49.61 15.60 -9.34
N ALA A 205 48.91 16.72 -9.46
CA ALA A 205 47.89 17.10 -8.49
C ALA A 205 46.72 16.10 -8.49
N GLY A 206 46.10 15.87 -7.33
CA GLY A 206 45.05 14.86 -7.16
C GLY A 206 43.85 15.09 -8.08
N TRP A 207 43.49 16.35 -8.36
CA TRP A 207 42.37 16.66 -9.27
C TRP A 207 42.65 16.20 -10.71
N ARG A 208 43.92 16.12 -11.12
CA ARG A 208 44.29 15.57 -12.44
C ARG A 208 44.10 14.06 -12.46
N TRP A 209 44.45 13.37 -11.37
CA TRP A 209 44.19 11.94 -11.22
C TRP A 209 42.70 11.61 -11.28
N LEU A 210 41.86 12.46 -10.68
CA LEU A 210 40.40 12.33 -10.72
C LEU A 210 39.89 12.20 -12.16
N PHE A 211 40.17 13.20 -13.01
CA PHE A 211 39.78 13.18 -14.43
C PHE A 211 40.41 12.03 -15.24
N ILE A 212 41.64 11.61 -14.90
CA ILE A 212 42.30 10.48 -15.59
C ILE A 212 41.59 9.16 -15.28
N ILE A 213 41.37 8.86 -13.99
CA ILE A 213 40.81 7.59 -13.55
C ILE A 213 39.38 7.43 -14.09
N GLU A 214 38.57 8.46 -13.96
CA GLU A 214 37.17 8.43 -14.35
C GLU A 214 37.01 8.43 -15.88
N GLY A 215 37.82 9.22 -16.59
CA GLY A 215 37.85 9.21 -18.04
C GLY A 215 38.30 7.86 -18.62
N VAL A 216 39.34 7.23 -18.04
CA VAL A 216 39.79 5.88 -18.46
C VAL A 216 38.73 4.81 -18.15
N ALA A 217 38.06 4.90 -17.00
CA ALA A 217 36.95 4.00 -16.67
C ALA A 217 35.80 4.13 -17.68
N ALA A 218 35.46 5.36 -18.10
CA ALA A 218 34.46 5.61 -19.12
C ALA A 218 34.87 5.05 -20.50
N ILE A 219 36.13 5.23 -20.91
CA ILE A 219 36.67 4.64 -22.15
C ILE A 219 36.61 3.11 -22.09
N GLY A 220 37.10 2.49 -21.02
CA GLY A 220 37.10 1.04 -20.85
C GLY A 220 35.69 0.45 -20.89
N PHE A 221 34.75 1.07 -20.17
CA PHE A 221 33.35 0.65 -20.17
C PHE A 221 32.69 0.85 -21.55
N SER A 222 33.00 1.94 -22.25
CA SER A 222 32.44 2.20 -23.59
C SER A 222 32.78 1.12 -24.61
N LEU A 223 34.00 0.58 -24.54
CA LEU A 223 34.45 -0.50 -25.42
C LEU A 223 33.67 -1.79 -25.14
N ILE A 224 33.36 -2.06 -23.87
CA ILE A 224 32.54 -3.21 -23.47
C ILE A 224 31.07 -2.98 -23.88
N ALA A 225 30.53 -1.78 -23.62
CA ALA A 225 29.16 -1.41 -23.92
C ALA A 225 28.84 -1.55 -25.41
N MET A 226 29.80 -1.30 -26.30
CA MET A 226 29.65 -1.47 -27.75
C MET A 226 29.20 -2.88 -28.16
N PHE A 227 29.58 -3.92 -27.39
CA PHE A 227 29.20 -5.31 -27.65
C PHE A 227 27.95 -5.77 -26.90
N ILE A 228 27.64 -5.16 -25.75
CA ILE A 228 26.51 -5.54 -24.90
C ILE A 228 25.22 -4.83 -25.30
N LEU A 229 25.32 -3.54 -25.65
CA LEU A 229 24.17 -2.68 -25.92
C LEU A 229 23.43 -3.18 -27.19
N PRO A 230 22.10 -3.42 -27.13
CA PRO A 230 21.37 -3.87 -28.31
C PRO A 230 21.22 -2.76 -29.34
N ASN A 231 21.05 -3.17 -30.60
CA ASN A 231 20.63 -2.28 -31.68
C ASN A 231 19.09 -2.24 -31.72
N TYR A 232 18.50 -1.89 -32.86
CA TYR A 232 17.05 -1.98 -33.05
C TYR A 232 16.58 -3.45 -33.01
N PRO A 233 15.29 -3.72 -32.73
CA PRO A 233 14.76 -5.08 -32.65
C PRO A 233 15.09 -5.97 -33.86
N HIS A 234 15.01 -5.41 -35.07
CA HIS A 234 15.27 -6.13 -36.32
C HIS A 234 16.78 -6.39 -36.59
N THR A 235 17.68 -5.54 -36.08
CA THR A 235 19.14 -5.66 -36.31
C THR A 235 19.90 -6.40 -35.21
N THR A 236 19.22 -6.80 -34.14
CA THR A 236 19.89 -7.34 -32.94
C THR A 236 20.20 -8.83 -33.06
N LYS A 237 21.48 -9.13 -33.34
CA LYS A 237 21.94 -10.45 -33.78
C LYS A 237 21.79 -11.61 -32.78
N TRP A 238 21.74 -11.33 -31.48
CA TRP A 238 21.72 -12.37 -30.44
C TRP A 238 20.32 -12.86 -30.06
N LEU A 239 19.27 -12.24 -30.59
CA LEU A 239 17.91 -12.76 -30.52
C LEU A 239 17.65 -13.69 -31.70
N THR A 240 16.84 -14.73 -31.46
CA THR A 240 16.31 -15.59 -32.52
C THR A 240 15.38 -14.81 -33.45
N GLU A 241 15.13 -15.30 -34.67
CA GLU A 241 14.23 -14.66 -35.63
C GLU A 241 12.80 -14.55 -35.07
N GLU A 242 12.32 -15.59 -34.39
CA GLU A 242 11.03 -15.59 -33.69
C GLU A 242 10.95 -14.49 -32.62
N GLU A 243 11.99 -14.33 -31.79
CA GLU A 243 12.05 -13.30 -30.76
C GLU A 243 12.07 -11.88 -31.33
N ARG A 244 12.79 -11.65 -32.45
CA ARG A 244 12.81 -10.35 -33.13
C ARG A 244 11.45 -10.04 -33.74
N ALA A 245 10.82 -11.03 -34.37
CA ALA A 245 9.49 -10.89 -34.94
C ALA A 245 8.45 -10.59 -33.86
N PHE A 246 8.51 -11.28 -32.71
CA PHE A 246 7.65 -11.02 -31.56
C PHE A 246 7.90 -9.63 -30.94
N ALA A 247 9.17 -9.20 -30.84
CA ALA A 247 9.54 -7.86 -30.35
C ALA A 247 8.98 -6.74 -31.23
N ALA A 248 9.01 -6.91 -32.56
CA ALA A 248 8.39 -5.97 -33.49
C ALA A 248 6.86 -6.03 -33.39
N TRP A 249 6.29 -7.24 -33.42
CA TRP A 249 4.84 -7.46 -33.35
C TRP A 249 4.20 -6.85 -32.11
N ARG A 250 4.79 -7.02 -30.92
CA ARG A 250 4.22 -6.47 -29.68
C ARG A 250 4.22 -4.94 -29.66
N LEU A 251 5.24 -4.29 -30.24
CA LEU A 251 5.29 -2.84 -30.36
C LEU A 251 4.26 -2.37 -31.38
N THR A 252 4.10 -3.09 -32.50
CA THR A 252 3.03 -2.83 -33.47
C THR A 252 1.64 -3.07 -32.88
N LYS A 253 1.45 -4.07 -32.01
CA LYS A 253 0.20 -4.31 -31.26
C LYS A 253 -0.12 -3.15 -30.30
N ASP A 254 0.88 -2.63 -29.58
CA ASP A 254 0.77 -1.43 -28.74
C ASP A 254 0.51 -0.13 -29.56
N ILE A 255 0.77 -0.16 -30.87
CA ILE A 255 0.57 0.96 -31.81
C ILE A 255 -0.75 0.84 -32.60
N ASN A 256 -1.21 -0.37 -32.92
CA ASN A 256 -2.34 -0.62 -33.82
C ASN A 256 -3.74 -0.40 -33.20
N GLU A 257 -3.84 -0.09 -31.91
CA GLU A 257 -5.05 0.53 -31.36
C GLU A 257 -5.00 2.05 -31.62
N ALA A 258 -5.39 2.43 -32.85
CA ALA A 258 -5.63 3.80 -33.33
C ALA A 258 -4.45 4.81 -33.31
N ASP A 259 -3.30 4.46 -33.87
CA ASP A 259 -2.40 5.43 -34.51
C ASP A 259 -2.15 4.97 -35.96
N ALA A 260 -2.81 5.62 -36.93
CA ALA A 260 -2.62 5.32 -38.35
C ALA A 260 -1.14 5.52 -38.72
N TYR A 261 -0.45 4.44 -39.09
CA TYR A 261 0.83 4.50 -39.78
C TYR A 261 0.60 5.08 -41.17
N GLY A 262 0.60 6.41 -41.24
CA GLY A 262 0.46 7.19 -42.46
C GLY A 262 1.13 8.55 -42.30
N GLU A 263 2.33 8.68 -42.87
CA GLU A 263 2.91 9.94 -43.36
C GLU A 263 3.06 11.15 -42.40
N LYS A 264 3.51 10.99 -41.15
CA LYS A 264 3.88 12.16 -40.32
C LYS A 264 5.38 12.19 -39.99
N SER A 265 6.08 13.18 -40.54
CA SER A 265 7.51 13.39 -40.33
C SER A 265 7.83 13.88 -38.91
N MET A 266 9.09 13.78 -38.46
CA MET A 266 9.52 14.38 -37.18
C MET A 266 9.16 15.86 -37.08
N TRP A 267 9.23 16.58 -38.21
CA TRP A 267 8.82 17.98 -38.32
C TRP A 267 7.32 18.20 -38.07
N ASP A 268 6.47 17.26 -38.48
CA ASP A 268 5.04 17.33 -38.19
C ASP A 268 4.79 17.08 -36.71
N GLY A 269 5.53 16.17 -36.08
CA GLY A 269 5.52 15.98 -34.63
C GLY A 269 5.93 17.24 -33.86
N VAL A 270 6.97 17.95 -34.30
CA VAL A 270 7.39 19.24 -33.72
C VAL A 270 6.29 20.30 -33.90
N LYS A 271 5.71 20.44 -35.10
CA LYS A 271 4.59 21.38 -35.35
C LYS A 271 3.37 21.06 -34.46
N MET A 272 3.07 19.79 -34.25
CA MET A 272 2.00 19.35 -33.35
C MET A 272 2.34 19.62 -31.87
N ALA A 273 3.61 19.49 -31.48
CA ALA A 273 4.07 19.74 -30.12
C ALA A 273 3.98 21.23 -29.76
N VAL A 274 4.49 22.13 -30.62
CA VAL A 274 4.49 23.58 -30.36
C VAL A 274 3.09 24.22 -30.37
N ARG A 275 2.11 23.57 -31.00
CA ARG A 275 0.69 23.99 -30.97
C ARG A 275 -0.03 23.54 -29.69
N ASP A 276 0.55 22.63 -28.91
CA ASP A 276 -0.04 22.14 -27.67
C ASP A 276 0.36 23.06 -26.50
N TYR A 277 -0.61 23.76 -25.93
CA TYR A 277 -0.34 24.70 -24.84
C TYR A 277 0.29 24.03 -23.60
N ARG A 278 0.03 22.73 -23.38
CA ARG A 278 0.57 21.99 -22.24
C ARG A 278 2.09 21.84 -22.33
N LEU A 279 2.65 21.84 -23.54
CA LEU A 279 4.10 21.80 -23.73
C LEU A 279 4.78 22.94 -22.97
N TYR A 280 4.25 24.16 -23.07
CA TYR A 280 4.83 25.33 -22.42
C TYR A 280 4.75 25.25 -20.89
N LEU A 281 3.66 24.69 -20.34
CA LEU A 281 3.55 24.46 -18.90
C LEU A 281 4.58 23.45 -18.40
N PHE A 282 4.78 22.35 -19.14
CA PHE A 282 5.79 21.35 -18.81
C PHE A 282 7.23 21.84 -19.02
N VAL A 283 7.48 22.64 -20.06
CA VAL A 283 8.76 23.33 -20.27
C VAL A 283 9.05 24.23 -19.08
N LEU A 284 8.09 25.05 -18.64
CA LEU A 284 8.25 25.93 -17.48
C LEU A 284 8.50 25.12 -16.20
N LEU A 285 7.69 24.08 -15.94
CA LEU A 285 7.85 23.21 -14.78
C LEU A 285 9.24 22.57 -14.74
N GLN A 286 9.68 21.98 -15.86
CA GLN A 286 10.96 21.28 -15.95
C GLN A 286 12.14 22.27 -15.86
N HIS A 287 12.02 23.46 -16.45
CA HIS A 287 13.03 24.50 -16.37
C HIS A 287 13.20 24.98 -14.93
N VAL A 288 12.13 25.41 -14.26
CA VAL A 288 12.19 25.90 -12.87
C VAL A 288 12.65 24.79 -11.90
N SER A 289 12.26 23.53 -12.15
CA SER A 289 12.76 22.37 -11.38
C SER A 289 14.23 22.04 -11.62
N LEU A 290 14.83 22.44 -12.75
CA LEU A 290 16.27 22.31 -12.96
C LEU A 290 17.03 23.43 -12.25
N VAL A 291 16.45 24.64 -12.17
CA VAL A 291 17.06 25.73 -11.40
C VAL A 291 17.21 25.34 -9.92
N SER A 292 16.19 24.70 -9.32
CA SER A 292 16.25 24.25 -7.91
C SER A 292 17.31 23.18 -7.65
N GLN A 293 17.87 22.58 -8.70
CA GLN A 293 18.86 21.52 -8.67
C GLN A 293 20.29 22.00 -8.94
N THR A 294 20.49 23.30 -9.19
CA THR A 294 21.79 23.89 -9.53
C THR A 294 22.81 23.83 -8.41
N PHE A 295 22.35 23.70 -7.15
CA PHE A 295 23.22 23.50 -5.99
C PHE A 295 24.10 22.25 -6.12
N GLN A 296 23.72 21.27 -6.97
CA GLN A 296 24.49 20.03 -7.20
C GLN A 296 25.93 20.31 -7.62
N TYR A 297 26.13 21.28 -8.51
CA TYR A 297 27.46 21.65 -9.01
C TYR A 297 28.35 22.31 -7.94
N PHE A 298 27.76 22.67 -6.80
CA PHE A 298 28.42 23.33 -5.68
C PHE A 298 28.27 22.52 -4.39
N PHE A 299 27.69 21.31 -4.44
CA PHE A 299 27.31 20.57 -3.24
C PHE A 299 28.51 20.27 -2.32
N PRO A 300 29.68 19.83 -2.82
CA PRO A 300 30.88 19.70 -1.99
C PRO A 300 31.30 21.03 -1.34
N THR A 301 31.22 22.13 -2.07
CA THR A 301 31.50 23.48 -1.52
C THR A 301 30.53 23.86 -0.42
N ILE A 302 29.24 23.57 -0.60
CA ILE A 302 28.19 23.81 0.41
C ILE A 302 28.45 22.96 1.67
N VAL A 303 28.77 21.67 1.51
CA VAL A 303 29.11 20.77 2.63
C VAL A 303 30.40 21.21 3.33
N GLY A 304 31.38 21.73 2.58
CA GLY A 304 32.65 22.23 3.13
C GLY A 304 32.47 23.39 4.10
N THR A 305 31.35 24.12 4.02
CA THR A 305 31.03 25.20 4.98
C THR A 305 30.69 24.70 6.39
N LEU A 306 30.61 23.38 6.61
CA LEU A 306 30.51 22.79 7.95
C LEU A 306 31.83 22.86 8.73
N GLY A 307 32.95 23.16 8.06
CA GLY A 307 34.25 23.34 8.70
C GLY A 307 35.04 22.04 8.91
N TYR A 308 34.62 20.94 8.28
CA TYR A 308 35.43 19.72 8.20
C TYR A 308 36.56 19.89 7.17
N GLY A 309 37.59 19.03 7.24
CA GLY A 309 38.66 19.02 6.24
C GLY A 309 38.13 18.72 4.83
N LYS A 310 38.97 19.00 3.82
CA LYS A 310 38.61 18.86 2.40
C LYS A 310 38.22 17.42 2.04
N ILE A 311 38.91 16.43 2.63
CA ILE A 311 38.67 15.00 2.36
C ILE A 311 37.40 14.54 3.10
N GLU A 312 37.25 14.91 4.37
CA GLU A 312 36.08 14.60 5.19
C GLU A 312 34.80 15.20 4.58
N THR A 313 34.89 16.41 4.03
CA THR A 313 33.78 17.05 3.29
C THR A 313 33.28 16.17 2.15
N LEU A 314 34.19 15.56 1.38
CA LEU A 314 33.84 14.69 0.27
C LEU A 314 33.18 13.40 0.74
N TRP A 315 33.69 12.78 1.81
CA TRP A 315 33.03 11.64 2.46
C TRP A 315 31.61 11.95 2.93
N LEU A 316 31.39 13.14 3.50
CA LEU A 316 30.09 13.57 4.01
C LEU A 316 29.06 13.83 2.90
N THR A 317 29.48 14.03 1.65
CA THR A 317 28.54 14.17 0.53
C THR A 317 27.86 12.84 0.17
N ALA A 318 28.55 11.71 0.33
CA ALA A 318 28.07 10.40 -0.11
C ALA A 318 26.79 9.93 0.62
N PRO A 319 26.68 10.04 1.96
CA PRO A 319 25.45 9.69 2.68
C PRO A 319 24.20 10.45 2.20
N ALA A 320 24.33 11.75 1.91
CA ALA A 320 23.21 12.56 1.41
C ALA A 320 22.74 12.10 0.03
N TRP A 321 23.67 11.74 -0.85
CA TRP A 321 23.37 11.19 -2.17
C TRP A 321 22.80 9.78 -2.13
N PHE A 322 23.26 8.94 -1.21
CA PHE A 322 22.68 7.61 -0.99
C PHE A 322 21.25 7.69 -0.46
N ALA A 323 20.98 8.57 0.51
CA ALA A 323 19.63 8.83 0.99
C ALA A 323 18.71 9.36 -0.12
N THR A 324 19.24 10.23 -0.98
CA THR A 324 18.55 10.72 -2.18
C THR A 324 18.19 9.59 -3.13
N PHE A 325 19.12 8.65 -3.39
CA PHE A 325 18.86 7.46 -4.20
C PHE A 325 17.72 6.59 -3.62
N LEU A 326 17.77 6.28 -2.33
CA LEU A 326 16.73 5.48 -1.67
C LEU A 326 15.35 6.15 -1.75
N LEU A 327 15.28 7.46 -1.49
CA LEU A 327 14.03 8.21 -1.58
C LEU A 327 13.52 8.27 -3.03
N SER A 328 14.40 8.53 -3.99
CA SER A 328 14.09 8.57 -5.43
C SER A 328 13.45 7.26 -5.91
N VAL A 329 14.00 6.11 -5.50
CA VAL A 329 13.44 4.78 -5.80
C VAL A 329 12.08 4.59 -5.11
N GLY A 330 11.99 4.86 -3.80
CA GLY A 330 10.77 4.67 -3.03
C GLY A 330 9.60 5.53 -3.54
N VAL A 331 9.86 6.80 -3.85
CA VAL A 331 8.86 7.74 -4.36
C VAL A 331 8.47 7.41 -5.80
N THR A 332 9.40 6.96 -6.64
CA THR A 332 9.07 6.48 -7.99
C THR A 332 8.12 5.28 -7.93
N MET A 333 8.36 4.32 -7.03
CA MET A 333 7.48 3.17 -6.83
C MET A 333 6.12 3.58 -6.28
N SER A 334 6.10 4.52 -5.32
CA SER A 334 4.86 5.07 -4.75
C SER A 334 4.03 5.81 -5.81
N SER A 335 4.64 6.73 -6.57
CA SER A 335 3.95 7.49 -7.63
C SER A 335 3.42 6.59 -8.75
N ALA A 336 4.11 5.49 -9.05
CA ALA A 336 3.61 4.48 -9.98
C ALA A 336 2.41 3.70 -9.43
N LYS A 337 2.37 3.37 -8.13
CA LYS A 337 1.24 2.69 -7.49
C LYS A 337 0.02 3.60 -7.36
N THR A 338 0.22 4.86 -6.96
CA THR A 338 -0.87 5.82 -6.76
C THR A 338 -1.40 6.43 -8.05
N ASN A 339 -0.66 6.36 -9.15
CA ASN A 339 -0.94 7.12 -10.37
C ASN A 339 -1.05 8.65 -10.16
N ASP A 340 -0.64 9.18 -9.00
CA ASP A 340 -0.56 10.61 -8.72
C ASP A 340 0.90 11.05 -8.79
N ARG A 341 1.21 12.02 -9.65
CA ARG A 341 2.56 12.57 -9.84
C ARG A 341 2.69 13.96 -9.25
N SER A 342 1.64 14.76 -9.41
CA SER A 342 1.59 16.15 -8.96
C SER A 342 1.76 16.27 -7.45
N LEU A 343 1.09 15.41 -6.69
CA LEU A 343 1.24 15.36 -5.25
C LEU A 343 2.71 15.07 -4.92
N HIS A 344 3.35 14.03 -5.47
CA HIS A 344 4.72 13.67 -5.08
C HIS A 344 5.72 14.78 -5.36
N ILE A 345 5.53 15.49 -6.47
CA ILE A 345 6.33 16.68 -6.79
C ILE A 345 6.14 17.77 -5.73
N ILE A 346 4.90 18.07 -5.31
CA ILE A 346 4.62 19.09 -4.29
C ILE A 346 5.33 18.76 -2.97
N CYS A 347 5.15 17.56 -2.42
CA CYS A 347 5.79 17.21 -1.13
C CYS A 347 7.32 17.21 -1.21
N LEU A 348 7.89 16.68 -2.29
CA LEU A 348 9.34 16.67 -2.46
C LEU A 348 9.91 18.08 -2.64
N MET A 349 9.21 18.96 -3.37
CA MET A 349 9.64 20.35 -3.50
C MET A 349 9.53 21.11 -2.18
N LEU A 350 8.49 20.87 -1.38
CA LEU A 350 8.41 21.46 -0.03
C LEU A 350 9.53 20.95 0.88
N LEU A 351 9.91 19.68 0.77
CA LEU A 351 11.07 19.11 1.48
C LEU A 351 12.37 19.83 1.09
N ALA A 352 12.61 20.02 -0.20
CA ALA A 352 13.77 20.77 -0.69
C ALA A 352 13.73 22.24 -0.28
N ALA A 353 12.54 22.86 -0.23
CA ALA A 353 12.37 24.24 0.23
C ALA A 353 12.77 24.39 1.70
N VAL A 354 12.33 23.47 2.56
CA VAL A 354 12.73 23.42 3.98
C VAL A 354 14.23 23.21 4.12
N GLY A 355 14.83 22.28 3.37
CA GLY A 355 16.28 22.08 3.34
C GLY A 355 17.03 23.36 2.99
N ASN A 356 16.67 24.01 1.88
CA ASN A 356 17.31 25.26 1.47
C ASN A 356 17.11 26.40 2.48
N ALA A 357 15.92 26.51 3.09
CA ALA A 357 15.62 27.53 4.10
C ALA A 357 16.47 27.34 5.37
N ILE A 358 16.61 26.09 5.85
CA ILE A 358 17.46 25.78 7.01
C ILE A 358 18.93 26.05 6.66
N ALA A 359 19.42 25.57 5.52
CA ALA A 359 20.81 25.74 5.10
C ALA A 359 21.24 27.22 5.01
N ALA A 360 20.32 28.10 4.59
CA ALA A 360 20.52 29.55 4.53
C ALA A 360 20.26 30.27 5.87
N GLY A 361 19.36 29.74 6.71
CA GLY A 361 18.86 30.40 7.91
C GLY A 361 19.72 30.18 9.16
N THR A 362 20.46 29.07 9.25
CA THR A 362 21.26 28.73 10.45
C THR A 362 22.72 28.44 10.13
N THR A 363 23.59 28.61 11.13
CA THR A 363 25.01 28.21 11.11
C THR A 363 25.27 26.94 11.93
N VAL A 364 24.25 26.40 12.60
CA VAL A 364 24.38 25.20 13.46
C VAL A 364 24.70 23.97 12.62
N VAL A 365 25.85 23.32 12.90
CA VAL A 365 26.40 22.20 12.10
C VAL A 365 25.37 21.08 11.89
N GLY A 366 24.73 20.58 12.96
CA GLY A 366 23.77 19.47 12.85
C GLY A 366 22.55 19.81 12.00
N ALA A 367 21.98 21.01 12.18
CA ALA A 367 20.83 21.47 11.40
C ALA A 367 21.18 21.68 9.91
N ARG A 368 22.37 22.20 9.62
CA ARG A 368 22.84 22.38 8.24
C ARG A 368 23.16 21.06 7.56
N PHE A 369 23.79 20.12 8.26
CA PHE A 369 24.05 18.80 7.69
C PHE A 369 22.73 18.08 7.39
N PHE A 370 21.75 18.12 8.29
CA PHE A 370 20.40 17.61 8.03
C PHE A 370 19.76 18.29 6.81
N ALA A 371 19.87 19.61 6.69
CA ALA A 371 19.38 20.36 5.53
C ALA A 371 20.01 19.91 4.20
N MET A 372 21.31 19.57 4.21
CA MET A 372 22.03 19.06 3.04
C MET A 372 21.55 17.67 2.59
N PHE A 373 20.87 16.89 3.44
CA PHE A 373 20.13 15.69 2.99
C PHE A 373 18.82 16.08 2.29
N LEU A 374 18.05 16.99 2.89
CA LEU A 374 16.73 17.38 2.40
C LEU A 374 16.77 18.04 1.01
N MET A 375 17.80 18.85 0.74
CA MET A 375 18.00 19.54 -0.54
C MET A 375 17.97 18.58 -1.75
N PRO A 376 18.90 17.61 -1.88
CA PRO A 376 18.89 16.65 -2.98
C PRO A 376 17.75 15.63 -2.91
N MET A 377 17.36 15.18 -1.70
CA MET A 377 16.23 14.28 -1.52
C MET A 377 14.95 14.83 -2.15
N GLY A 378 14.65 16.10 -1.92
CA GLY A 378 13.50 16.75 -2.55
C GLY A 378 13.73 17.09 -4.02
N ALA A 379 14.81 17.81 -4.33
CA ALA A 379 15.01 18.43 -5.64
C ALA A 379 15.25 17.43 -6.79
N VAL A 380 16.04 16.40 -6.52
CA VAL A 380 16.41 15.41 -7.55
C VAL A 380 15.30 14.39 -7.74
N SER A 381 14.70 13.92 -6.65
CA SER A 381 13.60 12.95 -6.71
C SER A 381 12.36 13.53 -7.41
N SER A 382 12.06 14.82 -7.24
CA SER A 382 10.91 15.43 -7.90
C SER A 382 11.10 15.53 -9.41
N TYR A 383 12.32 15.85 -9.85
CA TYR A 383 12.65 15.98 -11.26
C TYR A 383 12.49 14.66 -12.01
N GLN A 384 12.88 13.55 -11.38
CA GLN A 384 12.64 12.20 -11.90
C GLN A 384 11.14 11.95 -12.16
N ILE A 385 10.26 12.37 -11.25
CA ILE A 385 8.80 12.26 -11.44
C ILE A 385 8.31 13.21 -12.53
N ILE A 386 8.83 14.43 -12.62
CA ILE A 386 8.47 15.41 -13.65
C ILE A 386 8.75 14.85 -15.03
N VAL A 387 9.92 14.25 -15.26
CA VAL A 387 10.27 13.64 -16.56
C VAL A 387 9.30 12.51 -16.92
N SER A 388 8.95 11.66 -15.95
CA SER A 388 7.91 10.65 -16.12
C SER A 388 6.53 11.29 -16.43
N TRP A 389 6.20 12.40 -15.80
CA TRP A 389 4.91 13.08 -15.99
C TRP A 389 4.78 13.71 -17.38
N VAL A 390 5.85 14.35 -17.89
CA VAL A 390 5.92 14.86 -19.27
C VAL A 390 5.64 13.71 -20.24
N ALA A 391 6.33 12.58 -20.07
CA ALA A 391 6.19 11.44 -20.97
C ALA A 391 4.76 10.87 -21.00
N ASN A 392 4.01 10.92 -19.88
CA ASN A 392 2.63 10.41 -19.81
C ASN A 392 1.57 11.43 -20.24
N SER A 393 1.90 12.72 -20.25
CA SER A 393 0.94 13.80 -20.59
C SER A 393 0.80 14.00 -22.10
N PHE A 394 1.72 13.46 -22.90
CA PHE A 394 1.67 13.48 -24.37
C PHE A 394 1.62 12.07 -24.95
N PRO A 395 0.53 11.30 -24.78
CA PRO A 395 0.52 9.88 -25.13
C PRO A 395 0.54 9.61 -26.65
N ARG A 396 -0.10 10.44 -27.48
CA ARG A 396 -0.26 10.24 -28.93
C ARG A 396 -0.21 11.54 -29.74
N PRO A 397 0.26 11.52 -31.01
CA PRO A 397 1.04 10.45 -31.65
C PRO A 397 2.47 10.39 -31.10
N LEU A 398 3.16 9.24 -31.28
CA LEU A 398 4.52 9.00 -30.76
C LEU A 398 5.54 10.07 -31.17
N VAL A 399 5.44 10.57 -32.41
CA VAL A 399 6.35 11.61 -32.94
C VAL A 399 6.17 12.94 -32.19
N LYS A 400 4.92 13.29 -31.82
CA LYS A 400 4.62 14.47 -30.97
C LYS A 400 5.18 14.27 -29.57
N ARG A 401 4.97 13.10 -28.96
CA ARG A 401 5.49 12.75 -27.63
C ARG A 401 7.00 12.92 -27.54
N SER A 402 7.71 12.30 -28.49
CA SER A 402 9.17 12.36 -28.55
C SER A 402 9.67 13.80 -28.73
N ALA A 403 8.99 14.59 -29.56
CA ALA A 403 9.29 16.01 -29.72
C ALA A 403 9.06 16.80 -28.41
N CYS A 404 7.95 16.58 -27.71
CA CYS A 404 7.68 17.23 -26.42
C CYS A 404 8.77 16.91 -25.38
N ILE A 405 9.14 15.64 -25.20
CA ILE A 405 10.18 15.22 -24.25
C ILE A 405 11.52 15.89 -24.60
N ALA A 406 11.90 15.89 -25.88
CA ALA A 406 13.14 16.51 -26.34
C ALA A 406 13.15 18.04 -26.13
N ILE A 407 12.06 18.73 -26.48
CA ILE A 407 11.92 20.19 -26.29
C ILE A 407 11.97 20.55 -24.80
N CYS A 408 11.21 19.84 -23.95
CA CYS A 408 11.22 20.09 -22.51
C CYS A 408 12.60 19.86 -21.90
N ASN A 409 13.33 18.82 -22.32
CA ASN A 409 14.68 18.58 -21.83
C ASN A 409 15.68 19.65 -22.31
N MET A 410 15.64 20.00 -23.60
CA MET A 410 16.54 21.00 -24.19
C MET A 410 16.33 22.37 -23.57
N ILE A 411 15.09 22.88 -23.56
CA ILE A 411 14.80 24.19 -22.95
C ILE A 411 15.00 24.13 -21.43
N GLY A 412 14.68 23.01 -20.79
CA GLY A 412 14.90 22.82 -19.35
C GLY A 412 16.36 23.01 -18.96
N ASN A 413 17.31 22.39 -19.67
CA ASN A 413 18.74 22.44 -19.34
C ASN A 413 19.37 23.84 -19.49
N THR A 414 18.70 24.79 -20.15
CA THR A 414 19.16 26.20 -20.16
C THR A 414 19.20 26.81 -18.74
N ALA A 415 18.41 26.27 -17.80
CA ALA A 415 18.42 26.65 -16.39
C ALA A 415 19.83 26.56 -15.75
N SER A 416 20.62 25.56 -16.15
CA SER A 416 21.96 25.33 -15.61
C SER A 416 22.98 26.40 -16.02
N ILE A 417 22.73 27.16 -17.10
CA ILE A 417 23.64 28.21 -17.57
C ILE A 417 23.69 29.34 -16.54
N TYR A 418 22.55 29.96 -16.26
CA TYR A 418 22.48 31.06 -15.29
C TYR A 418 22.46 30.55 -13.84
N GLY A 419 21.90 29.36 -13.61
CA GLY A 419 21.86 28.72 -12.29
C GLY A 419 23.25 28.45 -11.69
N SER A 420 24.26 28.28 -12.55
CA SER A 420 25.66 28.15 -12.13
C SER A 420 26.20 29.39 -11.42
N TYR A 421 25.51 30.52 -11.46
CA TYR A 421 25.91 31.78 -10.81
C TYR A 421 25.20 32.03 -9.48
N MET A 422 24.35 31.11 -9.01
CA MET A 422 23.55 31.30 -7.79
C MET A 422 24.33 31.15 -6.47
N TYR A 423 25.55 30.59 -6.51
CA TYR A 423 26.37 30.29 -5.34
C TYR A 423 27.74 30.98 -5.41
N PRO A 424 27.82 32.32 -5.41
CA PRO A 424 29.09 33.03 -5.43
C PRO A 424 29.85 32.81 -4.12
N SER A 425 31.18 32.68 -4.20
CA SER A 425 32.04 32.44 -3.03
C SER A 425 31.95 33.55 -1.98
N SER A 426 31.57 34.79 -2.36
CA SER A 426 31.37 35.94 -1.46
C SER A 426 30.29 35.71 -0.40
N ASP A 427 29.33 34.84 -0.67
CA ASP A 427 28.14 34.67 0.17
C ASP A 427 28.28 33.48 1.13
N GLY A 428 29.43 32.80 1.12
CA GLY A 428 29.77 31.76 2.09
C GLY A 428 29.85 32.34 3.52
N PRO A 429 29.62 31.52 4.57
CA PRO A 429 29.34 30.08 4.53
C PRO A 429 27.85 29.75 4.28
N GLN A 430 26.92 30.70 4.43
CA GLN A 430 25.48 30.41 4.41
C GLN A 430 24.86 30.43 3.01
N TYR A 431 25.51 31.06 2.03
CA TYR A 431 25.01 31.25 0.67
C TYR A 431 23.55 31.75 0.64
N LYS A 432 23.25 32.76 1.47
CA LYS A 432 21.86 33.21 1.73
C LYS A 432 21.09 33.53 0.44
N PRO A 433 21.65 34.26 -0.55
CA PRO A 433 20.93 34.53 -1.79
C PRO A 433 20.61 33.24 -2.58
N GLY A 434 21.60 32.35 -2.75
CA GLY A 434 21.42 31.08 -3.45
C GLY A 434 20.40 30.15 -2.77
N GLY A 435 20.53 29.97 -1.45
CA GLY A 435 19.61 29.14 -0.67
C GLY A 435 18.19 29.71 -0.59
N SER A 436 18.02 31.01 -0.34
CA SER A 436 16.69 31.64 -0.32
C SER A 436 16.01 31.63 -1.68
N ALA A 437 16.75 31.90 -2.76
CA ALA A 437 16.24 31.79 -4.12
C ALA A 437 15.80 30.35 -4.43
N ASN A 438 16.61 29.35 -4.12
CA ASN A 438 16.24 27.94 -4.34
C ASN A 438 15.04 27.50 -3.49
N ALA A 439 14.90 27.99 -2.25
CA ALA A 439 13.72 27.74 -1.44
C ALA A 439 12.44 28.30 -2.11
N ALA A 440 12.50 29.54 -2.60
CA ALA A 440 11.39 30.17 -3.32
C ALA A 440 11.07 29.43 -4.63
N ILE A 441 12.09 29.07 -5.41
CA ILE A 441 11.95 28.30 -6.66
C ILE A 441 11.27 26.96 -6.38
N CYS A 442 11.65 26.24 -5.32
CA CYS A 442 10.99 24.99 -4.94
C CYS A 442 9.49 25.19 -4.68
N VAL A 443 9.11 26.26 -3.97
CA VAL A 443 7.68 26.60 -3.78
C VAL A 443 6.99 26.91 -5.11
N VAL A 444 7.65 27.62 -6.02
CA VAL A 444 7.12 27.89 -7.37
C VAL A 444 6.90 26.58 -8.14
N VAL A 445 7.82 25.62 -8.08
CA VAL A 445 7.62 24.29 -8.71
C VAL A 445 6.43 23.57 -8.10
N ALA A 446 6.25 23.61 -6.78
CA ALA A 446 5.08 23.04 -6.12
C ALA A 446 3.77 23.70 -6.59
N LEU A 447 3.75 25.03 -6.74
CA LEU A 447 2.60 25.77 -7.27
C LEU A 447 2.34 25.43 -8.75
N LEU A 448 3.37 25.29 -9.57
CA LEU A 448 3.24 24.85 -10.97
C LEU A 448 2.71 23.42 -11.08
N ALA A 449 3.16 22.50 -10.22
CA ALA A 449 2.64 21.14 -10.15
C ALA A 449 1.15 21.11 -9.71
N LEU A 450 0.77 21.97 -8.77
CA LEU A 450 -0.62 22.16 -8.36
C LEU A 450 -1.47 22.75 -9.49
N MET A 451 -0.95 23.75 -10.21
CA MET A 451 -1.63 24.35 -11.37
C MET A 451 -1.84 23.31 -12.48
N LEU A 452 -0.83 22.52 -12.82
CA LEU A 452 -0.95 21.41 -13.77
C LEU A 452 -1.94 20.34 -13.31
N ARG A 453 -2.05 20.08 -12.01
CA ARG A 453 -3.10 19.20 -11.46
C ARG A 453 -4.49 19.75 -11.77
N TYR A 454 -4.72 21.06 -11.59
CA TYR A 454 -6.00 21.67 -11.93
C TYR A 454 -6.28 21.65 -13.44
N VAL A 455 -5.27 21.94 -14.27
CA VAL A 455 -5.38 21.87 -15.74
C VAL A 455 -5.77 20.45 -16.17
N HIS A 456 -5.09 19.42 -15.66
CA HIS A 456 -5.42 18.03 -15.98
C HIS A 456 -6.79 17.60 -15.45
N LYS A 457 -7.22 18.10 -14.29
CA LYS A 457 -8.59 17.85 -13.76
C LYS A 457 -9.65 18.48 -14.67
N TRP A 458 -9.38 19.69 -15.17
CA TRP A 458 -10.24 20.37 -16.14
C TRP A 458 -10.27 19.62 -17.48
N GLU A 459 -9.14 19.15 -17.99
CA GLU A 459 -9.08 18.34 -19.21
C GLU A 459 -9.80 17.00 -19.06
N ASN A 460 -9.66 16.33 -17.92
CA ASN A 460 -10.42 15.12 -17.62
C ASN A 460 -11.93 15.38 -17.68
N LYS A 461 -12.42 16.48 -17.09
CA LYS A 461 -13.84 16.84 -17.15
C LYS A 461 -14.31 17.11 -18.58
N LYS A 462 -13.44 17.70 -19.42
CA LYS A 462 -13.72 17.88 -20.85
C LYS A 462 -13.80 16.53 -21.58
N LEU A 463 -12.94 15.58 -21.24
CA LEU A 463 -13.00 14.21 -21.80
C LEU A 463 -14.24 13.47 -21.33
N ASP A 464 -14.61 13.55 -20.05
CA ASP A 464 -15.84 12.96 -19.51
C ASP A 464 -17.06 13.50 -20.26
N LYS A 465 -17.11 14.81 -20.52
CA LYS A 465 -18.19 15.44 -21.28
C LYS A 465 -18.26 14.92 -22.72
N LEU A 466 -17.13 14.86 -23.43
CA LEU A 466 -17.07 14.36 -24.81
C LEU A 466 -17.42 12.87 -24.91
N GLU A 467 -16.98 12.04 -23.97
CA GLU A 467 -17.35 10.62 -23.91
C GLU A 467 -18.84 10.44 -23.60
N ASN A 468 -19.41 11.23 -22.68
CA ASN A 468 -20.84 11.20 -22.39
C ASN A 468 -21.70 11.67 -23.58
N GLU A 469 -21.25 12.71 -24.29
CA GLU A 469 -21.90 13.20 -25.52
C GLU A 469 -21.82 12.16 -26.65
N ALA A 470 -20.67 11.49 -26.82
CA ALA A 470 -20.51 10.39 -27.78
C ALA A 470 -21.37 9.17 -27.42
N ASN A 471 -21.43 8.81 -26.13
CA ASN A 471 -22.28 7.71 -25.63
C ASN A 471 -23.78 8.03 -25.77
N ALA A 472 -24.18 9.30 -25.61
CA ALA A 472 -25.55 9.75 -25.81
C ALA A 472 -25.92 9.79 -27.31
N ALA A 473 -25.01 10.24 -28.18
CA ALA A 473 -25.21 10.25 -29.63
C ALA A 473 -25.21 8.84 -30.24
N GLY A 474 -24.55 7.87 -29.60
CA GLY A 474 -24.52 6.46 -30.03
C GLY A 474 -25.88 5.73 -29.96
N ASN A 475 -26.92 6.33 -29.36
CA ASN A 475 -28.27 5.77 -29.28
C ASN A 475 -29.26 6.36 -30.30
N GLU A 476 -28.90 7.38 -31.08
CA GLU A 476 -29.75 7.96 -32.12
C GLU A 476 -28.99 8.16 -33.43
N ASN A 477 -29.08 7.16 -34.30
CA ASN A 477 -28.76 7.19 -35.73
C ASN A 477 -27.29 7.43 -36.16
N GLY A 478 -26.93 6.74 -37.24
CA GLY A 478 -25.57 6.62 -37.72
C GLY A 478 -24.98 7.87 -38.38
N LYS A 479 -23.65 7.91 -38.35
CA LYS A 479 -22.72 8.70 -39.19
C LYS A 479 -23.11 10.17 -39.40
N GLY A 480 -22.55 11.04 -38.56
CA GLY A 480 -22.42 12.47 -38.82
C GLY A 480 -21.17 13.03 -38.13
N ASP A 481 -20.44 13.87 -38.85
CA ASP A 481 -19.12 14.41 -38.55
C ASP A 481 -18.91 14.95 -37.12
N LEU A 482 -17.99 14.32 -36.37
CA LEU A 482 -17.23 14.97 -35.30
C LEU A 482 -15.73 14.84 -35.60
N ALA A 483 -15.32 15.52 -36.68
CA ALA A 483 -13.94 15.89 -36.83
C ALA A 483 -13.55 16.85 -35.69
N VAL A 484 -12.40 16.59 -35.06
CA VAL A 484 -11.71 17.40 -34.04
C VAL A 484 -12.12 17.15 -32.57
N ALA A 485 -12.09 15.90 -32.14
CA ALA A 485 -11.57 15.57 -30.82
C ALA A 485 -10.33 14.70 -31.03
N GLU A 486 -9.18 15.09 -30.47
CA GLU A 486 -7.97 14.26 -30.48
C GLU A 486 -8.37 12.83 -30.08
N THR A 487 -8.24 11.87 -31.01
CA THR A 487 -8.61 10.47 -30.86
C THR A 487 -7.81 9.84 -29.70
N ARG A 488 -8.37 9.92 -28.49
CA ARG A 488 -7.84 9.30 -27.26
C ARG A 488 -8.65 8.05 -26.99
N GLU A 489 -8.01 7.01 -26.46
CA GLU A 489 -8.70 5.78 -26.06
C GLU A 489 -9.83 6.08 -25.04
N PRO A 490 -10.99 5.43 -25.18
CA PRO A 490 -12.05 5.50 -24.18
C PRO A 490 -11.51 5.18 -22.78
N GLY A 491 -11.75 6.05 -21.80
CA GLY A 491 -11.32 5.84 -20.41
C GLY A 491 -9.92 6.38 -20.06
N PHE A 492 -9.19 7.00 -21.00
CA PHE A 492 -7.95 7.70 -20.67
C PHE A 492 -8.23 8.93 -19.78
N ARG A 493 -7.48 9.06 -18.68
CA ARG A 493 -7.55 10.23 -17.78
C ARG A 493 -6.14 10.67 -17.39
N PHE A 494 -5.84 11.97 -17.46
CA PHE A 494 -4.56 12.56 -17.04
C PHE A 494 -4.33 12.44 -15.53
N LEU A 495 -5.41 12.42 -14.77
CA LEU A 495 -5.46 12.13 -13.34
C LEU A 495 -6.54 11.07 -13.09
N LYS A 496 -6.18 9.91 -12.54
CA LYS A 496 -7.18 9.07 -11.87
C LYS A 496 -7.44 9.71 -10.51
N MET A 497 -8.69 10.07 -10.21
CA MET A 497 -9.02 10.63 -8.89
C MET A 497 -8.79 9.56 -7.83
N VAL A 498 -7.59 9.56 -7.26
CA VAL A 498 -7.26 8.80 -6.06
C VAL A 498 -7.73 9.62 -4.87
N LYS A 499 -8.49 9.00 -3.97
CA LYS A 499 -8.81 9.58 -2.66
C LYS A 499 -7.47 9.94 -1.99
N SER A 500 -7.25 11.24 -1.81
CA SER A 500 -5.97 11.85 -1.45
C SER A 500 -5.46 11.36 -0.08
N THR A 501 -4.73 10.24 -0.02
CA THR A 501 -4.12 9.78 1.26
C THR A 501 -2.61 9.51 1.15
N VAL A 502 -2.03 9.44 -0.05
CA VAL A 502 -0.73 8.77 -0.24
C VAL A 502 0.49 9.70 -0.28
N LEU A 503 0.37 10.99 0.07
CA LEU A 503 1.49 11.93 -0.11
C LEU A 503 2.26 12.34 1.14
N LEU A 504 1.68 12.21 2.32
CA LEU A 504 2.43 12.45 3.56
C LEU A 504 3.43 11.32 3.88
N GLY A 505 3.38 10.20 3.16
CA GLY A 505 4.16 8.98 3.43
C GLY A 505 5.68 9.03 3.15
N ALA A 506 6.22 10.10 2.55
CA ALA A 506 7.67 10.17 2.26
C ALA A 506 8.49 10.93 3.31
N ILE A 507 7.85 11.78 4.14
CA ILE A 507 8.48 12.39 5.33
C ILE A 507 8.34 11.47 6.57
N ALA A 508 7.45 10.47 6.46
CA ALA A 508 7.13 9.46 7.46
C ALA A 508 8.20 8.36 7.68
N ALA A 509 9.40 8.47 7.11
CA ALA A 509 10.52 7.61 7.50
C ALA A 509 11.08 7.97 8.90
N PHE A 510 10.60 9.07 9.49
CA PHE A 510 10.56 9.25 10.95
C PHE A 510 9.11 9.07 11.40
N GLY A 511 8.76 7.84 11.76
CA GLY A 511 7.55 7.39 12.44
C GLY A 511 6.30 8.23 12.26
N SER A 512 5.54 8.03 11.18
CA SER A 512 4.11 8.33 11.22
C SER A 512 3.33 7.03 11.26
N TYR A 513 2.92 6.65 12.47
CA TYR A 513 1.79 5.76 12.68
C TYR A 513 0.60 6.35 11.90
N VAL A 514 -0.03 5.56 11.04
CA VAL A 514 -1.41 5.86 10.63
C VAL A 514 -2.23 5.62 11.89
N GLN A 515 -2.45 6.67 12.67
CA GLN A 515 -3.40 6.62 13.79
C GLN A 515 -4.74 7.02 13.20
N ALA A 516 -5.72 6.10 13.20
CA ALA A 516 -7.11 6.55 13.27
C ALA A 516 -7.28 7.38 14.55
N LYS A 517 -8.28 8.24 14.56
CA LYS A 517 -8.56 9.12 15.69
C LYS A 517 -10.02 9.08 16.09
N GLU A 518 -10.29 9.23 17.39
CA GLU A 518 -11.64 9.46 17.89
C GLU A 518 -12.22 10.77 17.33
N ILE A 519 -13.51 10.75 16.99
CA ILE A 519 -14.28 11.89 16.51
C ILE A 519 -15.60 11.98 17.24
N LYS A 520 -16.19 13.18 17.23
CA LYS A 520 -17.58 13.35 17.68
C LYS A 520 -18.53 12.70 16.70
N VAL A 521 -19.62 12.16 17.23
CA VAL A 521 -20.71 11.59 16.44
C VAL A 521 -21.29 12.64 15.50
N ASP A 522 -21.46 12.28 14.23
CA ASP A 522 -22.23 13.08 13.28
C ASP A 522 -23.70 12.69 13.39
N GLU A 523 -24.45 13.44 14.21
CA GLU A 523 -25.86 13.18 14.49
C GLU A 523 -26.74 13.11 13.23
N LYS A 524 -26.38 13.86 12.16
CA LYS A 524 -27.14 13.81 10.90
C LYS A 524 -26.84 12.54 10.11
N LYS A 525 -25.58 12.10 10.12
CA LYS A 525 -25.17 10.82 9.52
C LYS A 525 -25.79 9.66 10.30
N ALA A 526 -25.72 9.69 11.63
CA ALA A 526 -26.34 8.74 12.55
C ALA A 526 -27.84 8.58 12.26
N ALA A 527 -28.59 9.68 12.33
CA ALA A 527 -30.03 9.69 12.09
C ALA A 527 -30.42 9.18 10.69
N ARG A 528 -29.60 9.45 9.66
CA ARG A 528 -29.92 9.02 8.29
C ARG A 528 -29.59 7.56 8.02
N LEU A 529 -28.46 7.07 8.55
CA LEU A 529 -27.86 5.79 8.12
C LEU A 529 -27.96 4.68 9.18
N TYR A 530 -27.79 5.02 10.45
CA TYR A 530 -27.66 4.05 11.54
C TYR A 530 -28.97 3.93 12.32
N ASP A 531 -29.56 5.04 12.75
CA ASP A 531 -30.85 5.02 13.49
C ASP A 531 -31.98 4.41 12.65
N THR A 532 -31.96 4.62 11.33
CA THR A 532 -32.90 4.01 10.38
C THR A 532 -32.67 2.52 10.14
N GLY A 533 -31.50 2.00 10.54
CA GLY A 533 -31.04 0.64 10.22
C GLY A 533 -30.61 0.46 8.77
N ALA A 534 -30.40 1.52 7.98
CA ALA A 534 -30.03 1.40 6.57
C ALA A 534 -28.68 0.68 6.38
N VAL A 535 -27.68 0.96 7.23
CA VAL A 535 -26.38 0.27 7.18
C VAL A 535 -26.52 -1.20 7.58
N HIS A 536 -27.22 -1.49 8.67
CA HIS A 536 -27.53 -2.86 9.08
C HIS A 536 -28.20 -3.66 7.97
N ASN A 537 -29.25 -3.11 7.36
CA ASN A 537 -29.97 -3.79 6.27
C ASN A 537 -29.06 -4.04 5.06
N LYS A 538 -28.16 -3.09 4.73
CA LYS A 538 -27.15 -3.27 3.69
C LYS A 538 -26.15 -4.38 4.04
N LEU A 539 -25.67 -4.42 5.29
CA LEU A 539 -24.79 -5.47 5.80
C LEU A 539 -25.46 -6.84 5.66
N MET A 540 -26.68 -6.99 6.16
CA MET A 540 -27.44 -8.24 6.12
C MET A 540 -27.69 -8.70 4.67
N ALA A 541 -28.08 -7.79 3.78
CA ALA A 541 -28.23 -8.10 2.35
C ALA A 541 -26.91 -8.55 1.70
N SER A 542 -25.78 -7.98 2.13
CA SER A 542 -24.45 -8.34 1.62
C SER A 542 -24.02 -9.73 2.10
N LYS A 543 -24.24 -10.05 3.39
CA LYS A 543 -24.01 -11.39 3.96
C LYS A 543 -24.84 -12.43 3.21
N GLN A 544 -26.14 -12.17 3.07
CA GLN A 544 -27.07 -13.05 2.38
C GLN A 544 -26.67 -13.31 0.92
N ALA A 545 -26.26 -12.28 0.17
CA ALA A 545 -25.84 -12.44 -1.22
C ALA A 545 -24.58 -13.30 -1.37
N VAL A 546 -23.61 -13.18 -0.44
CA VAL A 546 -22.43 -14.04 -0.41
C VAL A 546 -22.83 -15.49 -0.12
N TRP A 547 -23.71 -15.72 0.85
CA TRP A 547 -24.12 -17.07 1.22
C TRP A 547 -25.01 -17.73 0.19
N GLU A 548 -25.90 -17.01 -0.49
CA GLU A 548 -26.66 -17.55 -1.63
C GLU A 548 -25.73 -18.04 -2.74
N LYS A 549 -24.62 -17.32 -2.97
CA LYS A 549 -23.57 -17.76 -3.91
C LYS A 549 -22.84 -19.01 -3.41
N GLN A 550 -22.54 -19.10 -2.11
CA GLN A 550 -21.91 -20.28 -1.51
C GLN A 550 -22.85 -21.50 -1.55
N GLU A 551 -24.14 -21.29 -1.31
CA GLU A 551 -25.18 -22.31 -1.44
C GLU A 551 -25.29 -22.83 -2.86
N ALA A 552 -25.34 -21.93 -3.85
CA ALA A 552 -25.33 -22.30 -5.26
C ALA A 552 -24.05 -23.05 -5.69
N ALA A 553 -22.93 -22.81 -5.00
CA ALA A 553 -21.66 -23.51 -5.20
C ALA A 553 -21.57 -24.84 -4.42
N GLY A 554 -22.61 -25.21 -3.66
CA GLY A 554 -22.64 -26.45 -2.88
C GLY A 554 -21.84 -26.38 -1.57
N ALA A 555 -21.32 -25.22 -1.15
CA ALA A 555 -20.43 -25.14 0.02
C ALA A 555 -21.11 -25.54 1.34
N PHE A 556 -22.44 -25.43 1.43
CA PHE A 556 -23.24 -25.85 2.59
C PHE A 556 -23.63 -27.34 2.59
N GLU A 557 -23.23 -28.12 1.59
CA GLU A 557 -23.38 -29.57 1.58
C GLU A 557 -22.36 -30.19 2.56
N SER A 558 -22.62 -30.07 3.87
CA SER A 558 -21.60 -30.34 4.91
C SER A 558 -21.09 -31.78 4.94
N GLU A 559 -21.78 -32.74 4.31
CA GLU A 559 -21.31 -34.12 4.17
C GLU A 559 -20.06 -34.24 3.29
N GLN A 560 -19.78 -33.24 2.44
CA GLN A 560 -18.58 -33.22 1.60
C GLN A 560 -17.29 -33.07 2.42
N TYR A 561 -17.36 -32.49 3.63
CA TYR A 561 -16.18 -32.22 4.44
C TYR A 561 -15.86 -33.43 5.34
N PRO A 562 -14.70 -34.09 5.15
CA PRO A 562 -14.34 -35.28 5.90
C PRO A 562 -13.97 -34.94 7.34
N LYS A 563 -14.18 -35.88 8.26
CA LYS A 563 -13.66 -35.77 9.64
C LYS A 563 -12.13 -35.70 9.62
N LEU A 564 -11.56 -34.73 10.33
CA LEU A 564 -10.11 -34.58 10.47
C LEU A 564 -9.65 -34.89 11.90
N GLY A 565 -8.42 -35.38 12.02
CA GLY A 565 -7.77 -35.69 13.29
C GLY A 565 -6.59 -34.76 13.58
N TYR A 566 -5.79 -35.16 14.58
CA TYR A 566 -4.62 -34.40 14.98
C TYR A 566 -3.64 -34.22 13.81
N THR A 567 -3.34 -32.96 13.51
CA THR A 567 -2.41 -32.55 12.46
C THR A 567 -1.55 -31.43 12.99
N LYS A 568 -0.24 -31.67 13.03
CA LYS A 568 0.72 -30.69 13.52
C LYS A 568 0.95 -29.61 12.47
N CYS A 569 1.07 -28.36 12.92
CA CYS A 569 1.53 -27.27 12.07
C CYS A 569 3.04 -27.39 11.83
N VAL A 570 3.44 -27.58 10.58
CA VAL A 570 4.85 -27.74 10.19
C VAL A 570 5.17 -26.81 9.04
N ARG A 571 6.15 -25.91 9.24
CA ARG A 571 6.60 -24.94 8.22
C ARG A 571 5.44 -24.07 7.67
N GLY A 572 4.53 -23.67 8.55
CA GLY A 572 3.43 -22.77 8.21
C GLY A 572 2.15 -23.46 7.73
N VAL A 573 2.11 -24.80 7.70
CA VAL A 573 0.99 -25.55 7.11
C VAL A 573 0.63 -26.78 7.96
N ALA A 574 -0.67 -27.05 8.08
CA ALA A 574 -1.25 -28.25 8.66
C ALA A 574 -1.99 -29.04 7.55
N GLU A 575 -1.29 -30.01 6.96
CA GLU A 575 -1.81 -30.90 5.91
C GLU A 575 -2.59 -32.06 6.55
N ALA A 576 -3.90 -31.87 6.75
CA ALA A 576 -4.73 -32.85 7.47
C ALA A 576 -5.05 -34.09 6.62
N ILE A 577 -5.15 -33.89 5.31
CA ILE A 577 -5.22 -34.97 4.32
C ILE A 577 -4.10 -34.77 3.32
N LYS A 578 -3.20 -35.74 3.23
CA LYS A 578 -2.00 -35.65 2.40
C LYS A 578 -2.36 -35.47 0.93
N GLY A 579 -1.85 -34.41 0.32
CA GLY A 579 -2.03 -34.06 -1.09
C GLY A 579 -3.38 -33.40 -1.41
N ASP A 580 -4.22 -33.11 -0.41
CA ASP A 580 -5.52 -32.45 -0.61
C ASP A 580 -5.44 -30.96 -0.23
N PRO A 581 -5.47 -30.05 -1.21
CA PRO A 581 -5.40 -28.61 -0.96
C PRO A 581 -6.56 -28.08 -0.10
N LEU A 582 -7.76 -28.67 -0.16
CA LEU A 582 -8.93 -28.19 0.58
C LEU A 582 -8.89 -28.56 2.08
N ASN A 583 -8.01 -29.49 2.44
CA ASN A 583 -7.75 -29.95 3.81
C ASN A 583 -6.30 -29.68 4.23
N THR A 584 -5.67 -28.68 3.60
CA THR A 584 -4.33 -28.19 3.90
C THR A 584 -4.44 -26.75 4.37
N PHE A 585 -4.23 -26.52 5.67
CA PHE A 585 -4.54 -25.25 6.33
C PHE A 585 -3.29 -24.44 6.62
N SER A 586 -3.30 -23.14 6.34
CA SER A 586 -2.25 -22.21 6.78
C SER A 586 -2.28 -22.05 8.30
N CYS A 587 -1.13 -22.07 8.95
CA CYS A 587 -1.06 -22.03 10.42
C CYS A 587 0.27 -21.48 10.93
N HIS A 588 0.26 -20.92 12.14
CA HIS A 588 1.47 -20.57 12.87
C HIS A 588 1.23 -20.71 14.36
N ASN A 589 2.12 -21.46 15.01
CA ASN A 589 2.05 -21.74 16.44
C ASN A 589 0.72 -22.34 16.93
N ALA A 590 -0.09 -22.95 16.05
CA ALA A 590 -1.35 -23.60 16.39
C ALA A 590 -1.49 -24.94 15.65
N ASP A 591 -1.78 -26.01 16.39
CA ASP A 591 -2.00 -27.35 15.83
C ASP A 591 -3.50 -27.66 15.72
N LEU A 592 -3.88 -28.43 14.69
CA LEU A 592 -5.22 -29.01 14.55
C LEU A 592 -5.32 -30.28 15.40
N TYR A 593 -6.43 -30.45 16.13
CA TYR A 593 -6.70 -31.66 16.93
C TYR A 593 -7.88 -32.46 16.42
N SER A 594 -8.94 -31.80 15.98
CA SER A 594 -10.16 -32.46 15.51
C SER A 594 -10.97 -31.52 14.63
N PHE A 595 -11.67 -32.09 13.65
CA PHE A 595 -12.72 -31.40 12.91
C PHE A 595 -13.93 -32.32 12.73
N LEU A 596 -15.13 -31.77 12.89
CA LEU A 596 -16.39 -32.40 12.50
C LEU A 596 -17.20 -31.44 11.66
N SER A 597 -17.77 -31.93 10.55
CA SER A 597 -18.69 -31.14 9.74
C SER A 597 -20.00 -30.86 10.47
N HIS A 598 -20.76 -29.86 10.00
CA HIS A 598 -22.07 -29.56 10.59
C HIS A 598 -23.02 -30.76 10.54
N ALA A 599 -22.98 -31.55 9.47
CA ALA A 599 -23.74 -32.80 9.33
C ALA A 599 -23.29 -33.85 10.36
N ALA A 600 -21.98 -34.00 10.59
CA ALA A 600 -21.46 -34.90 11.62
C ALA A 600 -21.80 -34.45 13.06
N LEU A 601 -22.16 -33.17 13.23
CA LEU A 601 -22.71 -32.58 14.45
C LEU A 601 -24.25 -32.60 14.48
N GLY A 602 -24.88 -33.33 13.56
CA GLY A 602 -26.31 -33.60 13.54
C GLY A 602 -27.17 -32.56 12.85
N SER A 603 -26.60 -31.54 12.19
CA SER A 603 -27.34 -30.54 11.40
C SER A 603 -27.77 -31.08 10.05
N THR A 604 -28.98 -30.75 9.62
CA THR A 604 -29.46 -30.97 8.25
C THR A 604 -29.35 -29.72 7.38
N GLY A 605 -29.13 -28.55 8.01
CA GLY A 605 -29.06 -27.25 7.33
C GLY A 605 -27.66 -26.77 7.00
N GLY A 606 -26.61 -27.41 7.54
CA GLY A 606 -25.22 -27.24 7.10
C GLY A 606 -24.59 -25.87 7.30
N ARG A 607 -25.11 -25.04 8.22
CA ARG A 607 -24.60 -23.68 8.49
C ARG A 607 -24.37 -23.46 9.98
N GLY A 608 -23.26 -22.83 10.34
CA GLY A 608 -22.85 -22.56 11.72
C GLY A 608 -22.83 -21.07 12.09
N SER A 609 -22.99 -20.79 13.38
CA SER A 609 -22.94 -19.44 13.96
C SER A 609 -22.12 -19.40 15.26
N SER A 610 -22.51 -18.60 16.25
CA SER A 610 -21.87 -18.51 17.55
C SER A 610 -21.66 -19.84 18.25
N SER A 611 -20.72 -19.86 19.19
CA SER A 611 -20.43 -21.01 20.03
C SER A 611 -19.88 -20.57 21.38
N TRP A 612 -20.14 -21.36 22.41
CA TRP A 612 -19.59 -21.08 23.74
C TRP A 612 -19.38 -22.37 24.54
N GLY A 613 -18.34 -22.39 25.36
CA GLY A 613 -17.92 -23.57 26.12
C GLY A 613 -18.29 -23.53 27.60
N TRP A 614 -18.37 -24.71 28.20
CA TRP A 614 -18.54 -24.93 29.63
C TRP A 614 -17.59 -26.05 30.09
N THR A 615 -16.92 -25.83 31.22
CA THR A 615 -16.16 -26.88 31.90
C THR A 615 -16.93 -27.31 33.14
N SER A 616 -17.28 -28.59 33.22
CA SER A 616 -17.98 -29.16 34.37
C SER A 616 -17.06 -29.29 35.59
N ASP A 617 -17.66 -29.54 36.76
CA ASP A 617 -16.94 -29.69 38.03
C ASP A 617 -15.96 -30.88 38.02
N ASP A 618 -16.26 -31.94 37.27
CA ASP A 618 -15.39 -33.10 37.06
C ASP A 618 -14.31 -32.88 35.98
N GLY A 619 -14.24 -31.67 35.41
CA GLY A 619 -13.21 -31.25 34.46
C GLY A 619 -13.44 -31.72 33.02
N ARG A 620 -14.65 -32.14 32.66
CA ARG A 620 -15.04 -32.39 31.25
C ARG A 620 -15.40 -31.07 30.58
N GLU A 621 -15.11 -30.98 29.29
CA GLU A 621 -15.24 -29.74 28.52
C GLU A 621 -16.28 -29.91 27.42
N PHE A 622 -17.32 -29.10 27.47
CA PHE A 622 -18.44 -29.14 26.55
C PHE A 622 -18.56 -27.84 25.78
N VAL A 623 -19.11 -27.92 24.58
CA VAL A 623 -19.37 -26.77 23.74
C VAL A 623 -20.80 -26.83 23.21
N ALA A 624 -21.48 -25.69 23.28
CA ALA A 624 -22.73 -25.43 22.57
C ALA A 624 -22.39 -24.74 21.24
N ILE A 625 -22.91 -25.29 20.15
CA ILE A 625 -22.54 -24.93 18.78
C ILE A 625 -23.81 -24.47 18.07
N GLY A 626 -23.87 -23.19 17.72
CA GLY A 626 -24.97 -22.63 16.94
C GLY A 626 -24.96 -23.17 15.51
N GLN A 627 -26.11 -23.65 15.07
CA GLN A 627 -26.37 -24.14 13.72
C GLN A 627 -27.71 -23.62 13.20
N TYR A 628 -27.90 -23.63 11.88
CA TYR A 628 -29.12 -23.13 11.23
C TYR A 628 -30.41 -23.69 11.86
N ASP A 629 -30.42 -24.98 12.11
CA ASP A 629 -31.53 -25.78 12.61
C ASP A 629 -31.46 -26.04 14.14
N GLY A 630 -30.69 -25.25 14.88
CA GLY A 630 -30.68 -25.28 16.36
C GLY A 630 -29.29 -25.21 16.97
N THR A 631 -29.11 -25.86 18.11
CA THR A 631 -27.85 -25.86 18.86
C THR A 631 -27.37 -27.29 19.06
N ALA A 632 -26.20 -27.63 18.52
CA ALA A 632 -25.54 -28.90 18.81
C ALA A 632 -24.72 -28.81 20.10
N PHE A 633 -24.56 -29.95 20.75
CA PHE A 633 -23.73 -30.12 21.93
C PHE A 633 -22.65 -31.17 21.64
N ALA A 634 -21.40 -30.81 21.94
CA ALA A 634 -20.28 -31.71 21.80
C ALA A 634 -19.36 -31.64 23.03
N GLU A 635 -18.61 -32.70 23.27
CA GLU A 635 -17.54 -32.76 24.27
C GLU A 635 -16.18 -32.70 23.58
N ILE A 636 -15.27 -31.89 24.12
CA ILE A 636 -13.85 -31.93 23.78
C ILE A 636 -13.19 -32.86 24.79
N THR A 637 -12.79 -34.03 24.33
CA THR A 637 -12.11 -35.01 25.18
C THR A 637 -10.74 -34.49 25.63
N LYS A 638 -10.16 -35.12 26.66
CA LYS A 638 -8.78 -34.83 27.10
C LYS A 638 -7.71 -34.96 26.00
N LYS A 639 -8.00 -35.68 24.91
CA LYS A 639 -7.13 -35.84 23.74
C LYS A 639 -7.38 -34.79 22.64
N GLY A 640 -8.32 -33.87 22.84
CA GLY A 640 -8.70 -32.85 21.86
C GLY A 640 -9.65 -33.36 20.78
N GLN A 641 -10.19 -34.58 20.91
CA GLN A 641 -11.19 -35.08 19.98
C GLN A 641 -12.55 -34.45 20.28
N LEU A 642 -13.21 -33.95 19.24
CA LEU A 642 -14.59 -33.45 19.31
C LEU A 642 -15.56 -34.63 19.18
N VAL A 643 -16.49 -34.74 20.12
CA VAL A 643 -17.44 -35.85 20.23
C VAL A 643 -18.85 -35.30 20.32
N TYR A 644 -19.69 -35.59 19.31
CA TYR A 644 -21.09 -35.18 19.29
C TYR A 644 -21.91 -35.90 20.38
N LEU A 645 -22.72 -35.15 21.12
CA LEU A 645 -23.57 -35.67 22.20
C LEU A 645 -25.05 -35.54 21.90
N GLY A 646 -25.46 -34.54 21.14
CA GLY A 646 -26.87 -34.31 20.88
C GLY A 646 -27.14 -32.90 20.44
N ARG A 647 -28.43 -32.58 20.29
CA ARG A 647 -28.85 -31.26 19.83
C ARG A 647 -30.17 -30.81 20.44
N LEU A 648 -30.30 -29.51 20.59
CA LEU A 648 -31.53 -28.80 20.83
C LEU A 648 -32.01 -28.20 19.49
N PRO A 649 -33.15 -28.67 18.92
CA PRO A 649 -33.70 -28.10 17.68
C PRO A 649 -34.09 -26.63 17.83
N GLN A 650 -34.30 -25.94 16.71
CA GLN A 650 -34.78 -24.57 16.70
C GLN A 650 -36.11 -24.41 17.46
N TYR A 651 -36.25 -23.32 18.23
CA TYR A 651 -37.46 -23.04 19.00
C TYR A 651 -38.67 -22.66 18.14
N SER A 652 -38.43 -21.79 17.16
CA SER A 652 -39.43 -21.29 16.22
C SER A 652 -39.04 -21.69 14.79
N GLU A 653 -38.36 -20.82 14.07
CA GLU A 653 -37.87 -21.03 12.72
C GLU A 653 -36.35 -21.25 12.67
N PRO A 654 -35.84 -21.90 11.62
CA PRO A 654 -34.40 -21.96 11.37
C PRO A 654 -33.83 -20.54 11.19
N SER A 655 -32.61 -20.33 11.67
CA SER A 655 -31.93 -19.04 11.58
C SER A 655 -30.43 -19.25 11.53
N GLN A 656 -29.77 -18.52 10.64
CA GLN A 656 -28.31 -18.51 10.52
C GLN A 656 -27.64 -17.70 11.64
N TRP A 657 -28.42 -16.90 12.38
CA TRP A 657 -27.95 -16.09 13.49
C TRP A 657 -28.48 -16.65 14.80
N ARG A 658 -27.63 -17.43 15.49
CA ARG A 658 -27.82 -17.81 16.89
C ARG A 658 -26.59 -17.41 17.67
N GLU A 659 -26.82 -16.67 18.76
CA GLU A 659 -25.79 -16.20 19.67
C GLU A 659 -25.89 -16.92 21.01
N ILE A 660 -24.73 -17.32 21.53
CA ILE A 660 -24.63 -18.26 22.64
C ILE A 660 -23.67 -17.69 23.68
N ARG A 661 -24.09 -17.73 24.95
CA ARG A 661 -23.22 -17.50 26.11
C ARG A 661 -23.51 -18.53 27.19
N THR A 662 -22.53 -18.82 28.03
CA THR A 662 -22.75 -19.63 29.23
C THR A 662 -22.89 -18.75 30.47
N TYR A 663 -23.62 -19.28 31.45
CA TYR A 663 -23.68 -18.76 32.79
C TYR A 663 -23.68 -19.95 33.75
N LYS A 664 -22.57 -20.16 34.47
CA LYS A 664 -22.35 -21.37 35.28
C LYS A 664 -22.52 -22.63 34.42
N ASN A 665 -23.45 -23.53 34.79
CA ASN A 665 -23.81 -24.73 34.06
C ASN A 665 -24.96 -24.53 33.07
N TYR A 666 -25.41 -23.30 32.84
CA TYR A 666 -26.46 -22.99 31.88
C TYR A 666 -25.86 -22.42 30.60
N VAL A 667 -26.55 -22.68 29.49
CA VAL A 667 -26.34 -21.97 28.23
C VAL A 667 -27.55 -21.10 27.94
N ILE A 668 -27.28 -19.88 27.49
CA ILE A 668 -28.26 -18.84 27.15
C ILE A 668 -28.14 -18.63 25.65
N ILE A 669 -29.25 -18.83 24.94
CA ILE A 669 -29.28 -18.87 23.48
C ILE A 669 -30.29 -17.83 22.97
N GLY A 670 -29.78 -16.83 22.27
CA GLY A 670 -30.55 -15.85 21.50
C GLY A 670 -30.54 -16.17 20.01
N SER A 671 -31.49 -15.61 19.26
CA SER A 671 -31.51 -15.73 17.80
C SER A 671 -32.32 -14.60 17.16
N GLU A 672 -31.98 -14.27 15.91
CA GLU A 672 -32.77 -13.39 15.07
C GLU A 672 -34.03 -14.04 14.48
N ALA A 673 -34.27 -15.34 14.73
CA ALA A 673 -35.53 -15.98 14.37
C ALA A 673 -36.72 -15.30 15.07
N VAL A 674 -37.79 -15.02 14.32
CA VAL A 674 -39.01 -14.46 14.90
C VAL A 674 -39.64 -15.47 15.85
N GLY A 675 -40.05 -15.00 17.03
CA GLY A 675 -40.64 -15.84 18.08
C GLY A 675 -39.68 -16.81 18.78
N HIS A 676 -38.37 -16.68 18.57
CA HIS A 676 -37.37 -17.54 19.20
C HIS A 676 -37.26 -17.34 20.71
N GLY A 677 -37.37 -16.09 21.18
CA GLY A 677 -37.08 -15.67 22.54
C GLY A 677 -35.63 -15.94 22.95
N ILE A 678 -35.38 -16.00 24.25
CA ILE A 678 -34.11 -16.46 24.84
C ILE A 678 -34.35 -17.83 25.46
N GLN A 679 -33.62 -18.85 25.00
CA GLN A 679 -33.67 -20.18 25.59
C GLN A 679 -32.59 -20.31 26.68
N ILE A 680 -32.96 -20.85 27.84
CA ILE A 680 -32.02 -21.22 28.89
C ILE A 680 -32.02 -22.73 29.02
N PHE A 681 -30.86 -23.35 28.82
CA PHE A 681 -30.71 -24.81 28.86
C PHE A 681 -29.63 -25.23 29.86
N ASP A 682 -29.90 -26.27 30.65
CA ASP A 682 -28.97 -26.81 31.64
C ASP A 682 -28.01 -27.83 31.02
N LEU A 683 -26.73 -27.47 30.94
CA LEU A 683 -25.68 -28.29 30.34
C LEU A 683 -25.35 -29.54 31.19
N THR A 684 -25.75 -29.61 32.46
CA THR A 684 -25.54 -30.82 33.29
C THR A 684 -26.27 -32.04 32.72
N LYS A 685 -27.31 -31.83 31.91
CA LYS A 685 -28.01 -32.88 31.18
C LYS A 685 -27.07 -33.67 30.25
N LEU A 686 -26.03 -33.02 29.74
CA LEU A 686 -25.04 -33.63 28.84
C LEU A 686 -24.13 -34.65 29.55
N LEU A 687 -23.95 -34.52 30.87
CA LEU A 687 -23.03 -35.36 31.63
C LEU A 687 -23.40 -36.85 31.57
N LYS A 688 -24.69 -37.16 31.42
CA LYS A 688 -25.26 -38.52 31.44
C LYS A 688 -25.42 -39.12 30.04
N ILE A 689 -25.12 -38.37 28.99
CA ILE A 689 -25.31 -38.83 27.61
C ILE A 689 -24.23 -39.83 27.23
N ASN A 690 -24.65 -40.91 26.58
CA ASN A 690 -23.74 -41.83 25.91
C ASN A 690 -23.47 -41.33 24.48
N PRO A 691 -22.22 -40.99 24.11
CA PRO A 691 -21.90 -40.49 22.77
C PRO A 691 -22.27 -41.42 21.62
N LYS A 692 -22.40 -42.74 21.87
CA LYS A 692 -22.84 -43.71 20.87
C LYS A 692 -24.33 -43.62 20.55
N LYS A 693 -25.10 -42.90 21.37
CA LYS A 693 -26.54 -42.67 21.22
C LYS A 693 -26.84 -41.19 21.49
N PRO A 694 -26.48 -40.29 20.56
CA PRO A 694 -26.74 -38.86 20.72
C PRO A 694 -28.23 -38.57 20.94
N VAL A 695 -28.54 -37.53 21.71
CA VAL A 695 -29.91 -37.17 22.09
C VAL A 695 -30.40 -35.98 21.28
N VAL A 696 -31.63 -36.05 20.76
CA VAL A 696 -32.37 -34.89 20.25
C VAL A 696 -33.32 -34.43 21.36
N PHE A 697 -33.06 -33.26 21.92
CA PHE A 697 -33.87 -32.67 22.99
C PHE A 697 -35.17 -32.07 22.44
N ASP A 698 -36.19 -31.96 23.29
CA ASP A 698 -37.41 -31.22 22.99
C ASP A 698 -37.17 -29.71 23.17
N ALA A 699 -37.37 -28.94 22.10
CA ALA A 699 -37.08 -27.50 22.06
C ALA A 699 -37.87 -26.67 23.09
N LYS A 700 -38.93 -27.21 23.70
CA LYS A 700 -39.78 -26.53 24.68
C LYS A 700 -39.69 -27.15 26.06
N LYS A 701 -39.75 -28.49 26.16
CA LYS A 701 -39.83 -29.22 27.43
C LYS A 701 -38.48 -29.41 28.10
N ASP A 702 -37.40 -29.47 27.33
CA ASP A 702 -36.05 -29.67 27.87
C ASP A 702 -35.32 -28.37 28.21
N LEU A 703 -35.97 -27.22 28.01
CA LEU A 703 -35.44 -25.94 28.50
C LEU A 703 -35.60 -25.84 30.02
N THR A 704 -34.65 -25.17 30.66
CA THR A 704 -34.81 -24.71 32.05
C THR A 704 -35.85 -23.61 32.11
N SER A 705 -35.80 -22.68 31.16
CA SER A 705 -36.81 -21.66 30.96
C SER A 705 -36.71 -21.05 29.56
N HIS A 706 -37.72 -20.25 29.22
CA HIS A 706 -37.78 -19.47 27.99
C HIS A 706 -38.20 -18.04 28.34
N PHE A 707 -37.39 -17.05 27.96
CA PHE A 707 -37.62 -15.65 28.25
C PHE A 707 -37.99 -14.87 26.99
N ASN A 708 -39.09 -14.13 27.03
CA ASN A 708 -39.57 -13.36 25.87
C ASN A 708 -40.11 -11.96 26.23
N THR A 709 -40.21 -11.62 27.52
CA THR A 709 -41.05 -10.52 28.03
C THR A 709 -40.53 -9.10 27.70
N LEU A 710 -39.38 -8.97 27.03
CA LEU A 710 -38.81 -7.69 26.56
C LEU A 710 -38.47 -7.66 25.07
N LEU A 711 -38.75 -8.76 24.34
CA LEU A 711 -38.33 -8.88 22.95
C LEU A 711 -39.54 -8.60 22.04
N PRO A 712 -39.55 -7.50 21.26
CA PRO A 712 -40.76 -7.02 20.58
C PRO A 712 -41.42 -8.06 19.67
N VAL A 713 -40.60 -8.82 18.92
CA VAL A 713 -41.06 -9.96 18.09
C VAL A 713 -40.41 -11.27 18.52
N GLY A 714 -39.90 -11.33 19.76
CA GLY A 714 -39.18 -12.49 20.26
C GLY A 714 -37.88 -12.80 19.53
N ARG A 715 -37.16 -11.79 19.05
CA ARG A 715 -35.85 -11.97 18.43
C ARG A 715 -34.81 -11.04 19.07
N ALA A 716 -33.58 -11.51 19.16
CA ALA A 716 -32.42 -10.77 19.66
C ALA A 716 -31.20 -11.09 18.80
N HIS A 717 -30.40 -10.08 18.49
CA HIS A 717 -29.20 -10.27 17.68
C HIS A 717 -28.16 -11.06 18.48
N ASN A 718 -27.88 -10.61 19.70
CA ASN A 718 -26.85 -11.19 20.56
C ASN A 718 -27.33 -11.23 22.02
N VAL A 719 -26.66 -12.06 22.83
CA VAL A 719 -26.85 -12.18 24.27
C VAL A 719 -25.51 -12.05 24.97
N VAL A 720 -25.47 -11.29 26.06
CA VAL A 720 -24.26 -11.06 26.86
C VAL A 720 -24.57 -11.33 28.33
N VAL A 721 -23.58 -11.77 29.10
CA VAL A 721 -23.76 -12.23 30.48
C VAL A 721 -22.82 -11.47 31.40
N ASN A 722 -23.36 -10.92 32.48
CA ASN A 722 -22.57 -10.46 33.62
C ASN A 722 -22.69 -11.52 34.73
N GLU A 723 -21.68 -12.38 34.84
CA GLU A 723 -21.72 -13.50 35.79
C GLU A 723 -21.67 -13.04 37.25
N GLU A 724 -20.96 -11.94 37.54
CA GLU A 724 -20.77 -11.39 38.88
C GLU A 724 -22.09 -10.87 39.45
N LEU A 725 -22.81 -10.07 38.65
CA LEU A 725 -24.09 -9.47 39.02
C LEU A 725 -25.30 -10.33 38.62
N LYS A 726 -25.06 -11.52 38.06
CA LYS A 726 -26.07 -12.56 37.81
C LYS A 726 -27.22 -12.09 36.93
N TYR A 727 -26.92 -11.39 35.84
CA TYR A 727 -27.90 -11.01 34.83
C TYR A 727 -27.34 -11.23 33.42
N ALA A 728 -28.24 -11.22 32.45
CA ALA A 728 -27.88 -11.17 31.05
C ALA A 728 -28.59 -10.03 30.33
N VAL A 729 -28.09 -9.71 29.14
CA VAL A 729 -28.60 -8.65 28.29
C VAL A 729 -28.83 -9.22 26.90
N ALA A 730 -30.02 -9.00 26.37
CA ALA A 730 -30.31 -9.21 24.97
C ALA A 730 -30.13 -7.88 24.22
N VAL A 731 -29.36 -7.89 23.13
CA VAL A 731 -29.05 -6.70 22.34
C VAL A 731 -29.51 -6.86 20.90
N GLY A 732 -29.70 -5.74 20.20
CA GLY A 732 -30.18 -5.74 18.81
C GLY A 732 -31.59 -6.30 18.64
N ALA A 733 -32.42 -6.27 19.69
CA ALA A 733 -33.79 -6.76 19.64
C ALA A 733 -34.67 -5.87 18.75
N GLN A 734 -35.25 -6.43 17.71
CA GLN A 734 -35.94 -5.67 16.66
C GLN A 734 -37.47 -5.77 16.80
N PRO A 735 -38.24 -4.83 16.22
CA PRO A 735 -37.81 -3.73 15.35
C PRO A 735 -37.16 -2.57 16.13
N ARG A 736 -36.28 -1.82 15.46
CA ARG A 736 -35.65 -0.58 16.02
C ARG A 736 -36.65 0.48 16.46
N THR A 737 -37.86 0.46 15.88
CA THR A 737 -38.95 1.38 16.21
C THR A 737 -39.70 1.01 17.48
N ASP A 738 -39.32 -0.06 18.18
CA ASP A 738 -39.94 -0.43 19.44
C ASP A 738 -39.79 0.71 20.48
N PRO A 739 -40.91 1.26 21.00
CA PRO A 739 -40.87 2.41 21.90
C PRO A 739 -40.32 2.08 23.29
N ASN A 740 -40.22 0.79 23.63
CA ASN A 740 -39.75 0.36 24.95
C ASN A 740 -38.23 0.49 25.04
N CYS A 741 -37.50 -0.21 24.15
CA CYS A 741 -36.05 -0.35 24.26
C CYS A 741 -35.27 0.00 23.00
N ALA A 742 -35.93 0.29 21.86
CA ALA A 742 -35.30 0.77 20.62
C ALA A 742 -34.08 -0.04 20.15
N SER A 743 -34.13 -1.37 20.30
CA SER A 743 -33.01 -2.29 20.03
C SER A 743 -31.73 -2.11 20.87
N GLY A 744 -31.82 -1.40 22.00
CA GLY A 744 -30.71 -1.23 22.93
C GLY A 744 -30.50 -2.43 23.87
N LEU A 745 -30.01 -2.15 25.08
CA LEU A 745 -29.66 -3.17 26.08
C LEU A 745 -30.93 -3.65 26.83
N ASN A 746 -31.37 -4.90 26.66
CA ASN A 746 -32.52 -5.47 27.36
C ASN A 746 -32.07 -6.38 28.50
N PHE A 747 -32.20 -5.94 29.75
CA PHE A 747 -31.68 -6.67 30.92
C PHE A 747 -32.68 -7.70 31.46
N PHE A 748 -32.18 -8.88 31.82
CA PHE A 748 -32.97 -9.90 32.51
C PHE A 748 -32.16 -10.66 33.57
N ASP A 749 -32.83 -11.00 34.66
CA ASP A 749 -32.24 -11.65 35.83
C ASP A 749 -31.86 -13.12 35.56
N LEU A 750 -30.71 -13.51 36.09
CA LEU A 750 -30.20 -14.89 36.10
C LEU A 750 -29.89 -15.36 37.54
N THR A 751 -30.42 -14.71 38.56
CA THR A 751 -30.33 -15.19 39.94
C THR A 751 -31.03 -16.54 40.07
N ASP A 752 -32.22 -16.68 39.48
CA ASP A 752 -32.92 -17.94 39.25
C ASP A 752 -33.16 -18.16 37.75
N PRO A 753 -32.29 -18.91 37.05
CA PRO A 753 -32.43 -19.18 35.61
C PRO A 753 -33.70 -19.95 35.22
N SER A 754 -34.45 -20.52 36.17
CA SER A 754 -35.75 -21.14 35.88
C SER A 754 -36.88 -20.13 35.75
N LYS A 755 -36.69 -18.90 36.25
CA LYS A 755 -37.69 -17.83 36.27
C LYS A 755 -37.06 -16.46 35.97
N PRO A 756 -36.42 -16.29 34.79
CA PRO A 756 -35.83 -15.02 34.42
C PRO A 756 -36.90 -13.92 34.36
N LYS A 757 -36.57 -12.75 34.90
CA LYS A 757 -37.46 -11.58 34.89
C LYS A 757 -36.77 -10.41 34.23
N SER A 758 -37.56 -9.58 33.57
CA SER A 758 -37.10 -8.28 33.07
C SER A 758 -36.55 -7.42 34.21
N LEU A 759 -35.40 -6.80 33.98
CA LEU A 759 -34.78 -5.83 34.88
C LEU A 759 -34.87 -4.39 34.35
N GLY A 760 -35.40 -4.19 33.14
CA GLY A 760 -35.46 -2.91 32.44
C GLY A 760 -34.59 -2.90 31.17
N CYS A 761 -34.36 -1.71 30.60
CA CYS A 761 -33.54 -1.57 29.40
C CYS A 761 -32.87 -0.20 29.24
N ALA A 762 -31.81 -0.16 28.44
CA ALA A 762 -31.10 1.06 28.03
C ALA A 762 -31.36 1.36 26.56
N LYS A 763 -32.12 2.43 26.28
CA LYS A 763 -32.47 2.86 24.92
C LYS A 763 -31.70 4.09 24.43
N GLY A 764 -30.81 4.65 25.26
CA GLY A 764 -30.25 5.99 25.05
C GLY A 764 -29.54 6.19 23.72
N ASP A 765 -28.92 5.14 23.18
CA ASP A 765 -28.19 5.19 21.90
C ASP A 765 -28.88 4.43 20.76
N GLY A 766 -30.10 3.94 21.00
CA GLY A 766 -30.79 3.07 20.05
C GLY A 766 -30.14 1.69 19.95
N TYR A 767 -29.86 1.26 18.72
CA TYR A 767 -29.43 -0.12 18.42
C TYR A 767 -28.04 -0.41 18.98
N VAL A 768 -27.94 -1.45 19.80
CA VAL A 768 -26.67 -1.99 20.28
C VAL A 768 -26.43 -3.32 19.58
N HIS A 769 -25.29 -3.47 18.90
CA HIS A 769 -24.96 -4.67 18.15
C HIS A 769 -24.38 -5.76 19.05
N ASP A 770 -23.36 -5.40 19.82
CA ASP A 770 -22.73 -6.22 20.86
C ASP A 770 -22.37 -5.36 22.06
N ALA A 771 -22.11 -5.99 23.21
CA ALA A 771 -21.72 -5.29 24.42
C ALA A 771 -20.86 -6.15 25.36
N GLN A 772 -20.09 -5.49 26.20
CA GLN A 772 -19.47 -6.11 27.37
C GLN A 772 -19.90 -5.39 28.64
N CYS A 773 -20.62 -6.09 29.52
CA CYS A 773 -21.10 -5.54 30.78
C CYS A 773 -20.37 -6.17 31.97
N ILE A 774 -19.64 -5.35 32.74
CA ILE A 774 -18.81 -5.80 33.86
C ILE A 774 -18.79 -4.75 34.98
N VAL A 775 -18.47 -5.17 36.20
CA VAL A 775 -18.23 -4.25 37.31
C VAL A 775 -16.92 -3.50 37.07
N TYR A 776 -16.97 -2.17 37.07
CA TYR A 776 -15.83 -1.31 36.80
C TYR A 776 -14.82 -1.33 37.94
N ARG A 777 -13.56 -1.60 37.59
CA ARG A 777 -12.43 -1.68 38.52
C ARG A 777 -11.24 -0.82 38.11
N GLY A 778 -11.40 0.00 37.07
CA GLY A 778 -10.30 0.75 36.48
C GLY A 778 -9.94 2.05 37.20
N PRO A 779 -9.07 2.88 36.58
CA PRO A 779 -8.50 4.04 37.25
C PRO A 779 -9.47 5.23 37.41
N ASP A 780 -10.60 5.25 36.71
CA ASP A 780 -11.61 6.31 36.85
C ASP A 780 -12.42 6.16 38.15
N LYS A 781 -11.91 6.78 39.22
CA LYS A 781 -12.48 6.67 40.58
C LYS A 781 -13.95 7.07 40.68
N ARG A 782 -14.50 7.83 39.72
CA ARG A 782 -15.93 8.24 39.71
C ARG A 782 -16.87 7.05 39.54
N TYR A 783 -16.41 6.01 38.84
CA TYR A 783 -17.22 4.86 38.45
C TYR A 783 -16.78 3.56 39.14
N GLN A 784 -15.84 3.62 40.08
CA GLN A 784 -15.36 2.42 40.78
C GLN A 784 -16.49 1.64 41.44
N GLY A 785 -16.60 0.34 41.14
CA GLY A 785 -17.62 -0.56 41.65
C GLY A 785 -19.00 -0.42 41.00
N ARG A 786 -19.15 0.45 40.00
CA ARG A 786 -20.38 0.58 39.21
C ARG A 786 -20.48 -0.51 38.15
N ASP A 787 -21.70 -0.80 37.69
CA ASP A 787 -21.95 -1.73 36.60
C ASP A 787 -21.87 -0.98 35.27
N ILE A 788 -20.84 -1.25 34.47
CA ILE A 788 -20.55 -0.53 33.23
C ILE A 788 -20.72 -1.48 32.04
N CYS A 789 -21.47 -1.03 31.04
CA CYS A 789 -21.54 -1.69 29.74
C CYS A 789 -20.78 -0.88 28.70
N TYR A 790 -19.87 -1.53 28.00
CA TYR A 790 -19.23 -1.03 26.78
C TYR A 790 -20.03 -1.55 25.59
N GLY A 791 -20.76 -0.68 24.89
CA GLY A 791 -21.57 -1.00 23.72
C GLY A 791 -20.84 -0.70 22.41
N TYR A 792 -21.02 -1.59 21.45
CA TYR A 792 -20.47 -1.54 20.10
C TYR A 792 -21.65 -1.34 19.14
N ASN A 793 -21.88 -0.09 18.72
CA ASN A 793 -23.18 0.37 18.23
C ASN A 793 -23.14 0.84 16.77
N GLU A 794 -22.53 0.05 15.88
CA GLU A 794 -22.43 0.30 14.42
C GLU A 794 -21.59 1.54 14.02
N ASP A 795 -21.75 2.68 14.67
CA ASP A 795 -20.99 3.90 14.37
C ASP A 795 -20.18 4.41 15.57
N THR A 796 -20.38 3.82 16.74
CA THR A 796 -19.91 4.35 18.01
C THR A 796 -19.43 3.27 18.99
N LEU A 797 -18.45 3.66 19.80
CA LEU A 797 -18.20 3.09 21.12
C LEU A 797 -19.01 3.90 22.13
N THR A 798 -19.94 3.24 22.82
CA THR A 798 -20.83 3.88 23.78
C THR A 798 -20.66 3.25 25.16
N ILE A 799 -20.33 4.06 26.15
CA ILE A 799 -20.11 3.59 27.53
C ILE A 799 -21.32 3.97 28.37
N TYR A 800 -21.97 2.99 28.97
CA TYR A 800 -23.17 3.14 29.79
C TYR A 800 -22.86 2.87 31.26
N ASP A 801 -23.46 3.67 32.15
CA ASP A 801 -23.65 3.28 33.55
C ASP A 801 -25.00 2.58 33.69
N VAL A 802 -24.98 1.27 33.95
CA VAL A 802 -26.16 0.40 34.04
C VAL A 802 -26.39 -0.12 35.46
N THR A 803 -25.82 0.59 36.45
CA THR A 803 -25.97 0.26 37.88
C THR A 803 -27.45 0.23 38.29
N ASP A 804 -28.23 1.23 37.84
CA ASP A 804 -29.68 1.25 37.99
C ASP A 804 -30.36 0.83 36.68
N LYS A 805 -30.72 -0.46 36.59
CA LYS A 805 -31.34 -1.06 35.39
C LYS A 805 -32.77 -0.56 35.12
N ALA A 806 -33.41 0.09 36.09
CA ALA A 806 -34.75 0.64 35.94
C ALA A 806 -34.75 2.05 35.32
N ASN A 807 -33.62 2.77 35.36
CA ASN A 807 -33.51 4.15 34.90
C ASN A 807 -32.23 4.39 34.06
N VAL A 808 -32.08 3.65 32.96
CA VAL A 808 -30.83 3.54 32.20
C VAL A 808 -30.69 4.64 31.13
N THR A 809 -30.70 5.90 31.55
CA THR A 809 -30.39 7.06 30.67
C THR A 809 -28.95 7.55 30.76
N ASN A 810 -28.10 6.91 31.58
CA ASN A 810 -26.75 7.41 31.87
C ASN A 810 -25.72 6.87 30.87
N ILE A 811 -25.77 7.39 29.64
CA ILE A 811 -24.61 7.31 28.75
C ILE A 811 -23.50 8.18 29.36
N ILE A 812 -22.37 7.55 29.67
CA ILE A 812 -21.17 8.24 30.16
C ILE A 812 -20.48 8.93 28.97
N SER A 813 -20.31 8.22 27.87
CA SER A 813 -19.75 8.75 26.64
C SER A 813 -20.28 8.00 25.42
N LYS A 814 -20.37 8.73 24.30
CA LYS A 814 -20.73 8.21 22.97
C LYS A 814 -19.73 8.80 21.98
N ILE A 815 -18.81 7.98 21.47
CA ILE A 815 -17.68 8.43 20.65
C ILE A 815 -17.59 7.59 19.38
N SER A 816 -17.37 8.26 18.24
CA SER A 816 -17.12 7.62 16.95
C SER A 816 -15.63 7.73 16.60
N TYR A 817 -15.21 7.19 15.46
CA TYR A 817 -13.81 7.23 15.04
C TYR A 817 -13.67 7.37 13.52
N GLU A 818 -12.49 7.81 13.09
CA GLU A 818 -12.18 7.92 11.66
C GLU A 818 -12.28 6.55 10.99
N GLY A 819 -13.21 6.43 10.05
CA GLY A 819 -13.43 5.19 9.31
C GLY A 819 -14.62 4.36 9.78
N ALA A 820 -15.26 4.73 10.89
CA ALA A 820 -16.39 3.99 11.45
C ALA A 820 -17.46 3.69 10.38
N ALA A 821 -17.65 2.40 10.13
CA ALA A 821 -18.57 1.86 9.14
C ALA A 821 -19.59 0.94 9.80
N TYR A 822 -19.13 -0.03 10.60
CA TYR A 822 -19.95 -0.93 11.41
C TYR A 822 -19.18 -1.44 12.63
N THR A 823 -19.08 -0.62 13.69
CA THR A 823 -18.56 -1.00 15.01
C THR A 823 -19.29 -2.24 15.52
N HIS A 824 -18.63 -3.38 15.48
CA HIS A 824 -19.29 -4.67 15.64
C HIS A 824 -18.95 -5.32 16.99
N GLN A 825 -17.69 -5.27 17.42
CA GLN A 825 -17.23 -5.94 18.63
C GLN A 825 -16.07 -5.22 19.30
N GLY A 826 -15.90 -5.49 20.59
CA GLY A 826 -14.73 -5.10 21.36
C GLY A 826 -14.67 -5.82 22.70
N TRP A 827 -13.57 -5.59 23.42
CA TRP A 827 -13.35 -6.21 24.73
C TRP A 827 -12.32 -5.42 25.55
N VAL A 828 -12.53 -5.31 26.86
CA VAL A 828 -11.53 -4.71 27.76
C VAL A 828 -10.29 -5.59 27.83
N LEU A 829 -9.11 -4.98 27.75
CA LEU A 829 -7.85 -5.72 27.74
C LEU A 829 -7.60 -6.46 29.07
N ASP A 830 -8.03 -5.85 30.18
CA ASP A 830 -7.98 -6.43 31.52
C ASP A 830 -9.26 -6.08 32.28
N THR A 831 -10.03 -7.09 32.67
CA THR A 831 -11.28 -6.91 33.42
C THR A 831 -11.06 -6.38 34.85
N GLN A 832 -9.85 -6.52 35.40
CA GLN A 832 -9.52 -6.09 36.76
C GLN A 832 -8.96 -4.66 36.83
N ASN A 833 -8.53 -4.09 35.70
CA ASN A 833 -7.88 -2.77 35.66
C ASN A 833 -8.47 -1.84 34.58
N GLN A 834 -9.16 -2.37 33.55
CA GLN A 834 -10.02 -1.64 32.60
C GLN A 834 -9.45 -0.31 32.08
N GLU A 835 -8.13 -0.24 31.85
CA GLU A 835 -7.46 0.96 31.34
C GLU A 835 -7.58 1.09 29.83
N TYR A 836 -7.64 -0.05 29.14
CA TYR A 836 -7.67 -0.14 27.69
C TYR A 836 -8.74 -1.12 27.24
N LEU A 837 -9.36 -0.84 26.08
CA LEU A 837 -10.12 -1.82 25.32
C LEU A 837 -9.60 -1.91 23.89
N VAL A 838 -9.91 -3.04 23.26
CA VAL A 838 -9.74 -3.23 21.82
C VAL A 838 -11.09 -3.31 21.15
N LEU A 839 -11.17 -2.84 19.90
CA LEU A 839 -12.39 -2.70 19.13
C LEU A 839 -12.08 -2.92 17.64
N ASP A 840 -13.05 -3.47 16.92
CA ASP A 840 -12.94 -3.86 15.51
C ASP A 840 -14.19 -3.37 14.73
N ASP A 841 -14.12 -3.28 13.40
CA ASP A 841 -15.17 -2.71 12.52
C ASP A 841 -15.44 -3.59 11.29
N GLU A 842 -16.58 -4.28 11.27
CA GLU A 842 -16.87 -5.35 10.30
C GLU A 842 -17.03 -4.86 8.83
N LEU A 843 -17.13 -3.55 8.59
CA LEU A 843 -17.37 -3.01 7.25
C LEU A 843 -16.23 -2.17 6.68
N ASP A 844 -15.22 -1.82 7.46
CA ASP A 844 -14.25 -0.82 7.03
C ASP A 844 -13.37 -1.32 5.87
N GLU A 845 -13.06 -2.63 5.83
CA GLU A 845 -12.28 -3.26 4.78
C GLU A 845 -13.07 -3.42 3.48
N ARG A 846 -14.37 -3.72 3.60
CA ARG A 846 -15.27 -3.94 2.48
C ARG A 846 -15.74 -2.63 1.84
N ASP A 847 -16.14 -1.67 2.66
CA ASP A 847 -16.67 -0.39 2.19
C ASP A 847 -15.54 0.62 1.86
N GLY A 848 -14.29 0.25 2.14
CA GLY A 848 -13.11 1.03 1.74
C GLY A 848 -12.98 2.32 2.56
N THR A 849 -13.22 2.22 3.88
CA THR A 849 -13.22 3.34 4.82
C THR A 849 -12.11 3.20 5.84
N GLY A 850 -11.67 4.33 6.40
CA GLY A 850 -10.71 4.32 7.50
C GLY A 850 -9.36 3.66 7.18
N PRO A 851 -8.67 3.20 8.24
CA PRO A 851 -7.43 2.45 8.11
C PRO A 851 -7.59 1.05 7.50
N GLY A 852 -8.77 0.41 7.61
CA GLY A 852 -9.04 -0.92 7.01
C GLY A 852 -9.33 -0.89 5.51
N GLY A 853 -9.59 0.29 4.92
CA GLY A 853 -10.09 0.43 3.54
C GLY A 853 -9.21 -0.05 2.38
N ASP A 854 -8.04 -0.63 2.64
CA ASP A 854 -7.22 -1.37 1.66
C ASP A 854 -7.46 -2.89 1.68
N GLY A 855 -8.38 -3.36 2.54
CA GLY A 855 -8.84 -4.74 2.61
C GLY A 855 -8.20 -5.57 3.73
N TYR A 856 -7.49 -4.95 4.69
CA TYR A 856 -6.81 -5.62 5.79
C TYR A 856 -7.41 -5.20 7.13
N PRO A 857 -7.86 -6.14 7.98
CA PRO A 857 -8.53 -5.80 9.23
C PRO A 857 -7.70 -4.96 10.18
N VAL A 858 -8.40 -4.20 11.03
CA VAL A 858 -7.79 -3.24 11.94
C VAL A 858 -8.40 -3.36 13.33
N THR A 859 -7.54 -3.68 14.29
CA THR A 859 -7.91 -3.65 15.71
C THR A 859 -7.53 -2.32 16.32
N PHE A 860 -8.54 -1.51 16.64
CA PHE A 860 -8.42 -0.21 17.26
C PHE A 860 -8.13 -0.35 18.77
N ILE A 861 -7.18 0.44 19.27
CA ILE A 861 -6.79 0.44 20.68
C ILE A 861 -7.31 1.72 21.33
N TRP A 862 -8.15 1.56 22.34
CA TRP A 862 -8.80 2.65 23.06
C TRP A 862 -8.31 2.74 24.50
N ASP A 863 -7.93 3.94 24.91
CA ASP A 863 -7.67 4.32 26.30
C ASP A 863 -8.99 4.76 26.94
N ILE A 864 -9.41 4.01 27.96
CA ILE A 864 -10.64 4.22 28.75
C ILE A 864 -10.35 4.58 30.21
N ARG A 865 -9.17 5.12 30.50
CA ARG A 865 -8.84 5.57 31.86
C ARG A 865 -9.69 6.76 32.32
N ASP A 866 -10.27 7.50 31.38
CA ASP A 866 -11.34 8.48 31.60
C ASP A 866 -12.57 8.02 30.81
N LEU A 867 -13.59 7.48 31.50
CA LEU A 867 -14.77 6.90 30.84
C LEU A 867 -15.65 7.96 30.15
N GLU A 868 -15.56 9.23 30.56
CA GLU A 868 -16.28 10.33 29.91
C GLU A 868 -15.59 10.78 28.61
N LYS A 869 -14.30 10.48 28.45
CA LYS A 869 -13.48 10.91 27.30
C LYS A 869 -12.54 9.79 26.82
N PRO A 870 -13.07 8.65 26.38
CA PRO A 870 -12.25 7.61 25.80
C PRO A 870 -11.51 8.13 24.56
N LYS A 871 -10.27 7.67 24.39
CA LYS A 871 -9.40 8.12 23.29
C LYS A 871 -8.89 6.94 22.50
N GLN A 872 -8.88 7.05 21.18
CA GLN A 872 -8.27 6.03 20.35
C GLN A 872 -6.77 6.36 20.24
N THR A 873 -5.95 5.51 20.84
CA THR A 873 -4.51 5.78 21.04
C THR A 873 -3.62 5.08 20.02
N GLY A 874 -4.14 4.03 19.39
CA GLY A 874 -3.40 3.22 18.45
C GLY A 874 -4.29 2.30 17.64
N LEU A 875 -3.65 1.51 16.79
CA LEU A 875 -4.28 0.41 16.08
C LEU A 875 -3.24 -0.67 15.77
N PHE A 876 -3.69 -1.90 15.60
CA PHE A 876 -2.93 -2.99 15.01
C PHE A 876 -3.58 -3.37 13.68
N LYS A 877 -2.77 -3.44 12.62
CA LYS A 877 -3.25 -3.80 11.29
C LYS A 877 -2.80 -5.21 10.93
N HIS A 878 -3.76 -6.05 10.55
CA HIS A 878 -3.52 -7.45 10.25
C HIS A 878 -2.79 -7.63 8.91
N PRO A 879 -1.94 -8.68 8.77
CA PRO A 879 -1.15 -8.91 7.56
C PRO A 879 -1.92 -9.62 6.43
N THR A 880 -3.10 -10.15 6.74
CA THR A 880 -3.93 -10.96 5.83
C THR A 880 -5.22 -10.23 5.51
N LYS A 881 -5.67 -10.31 4.25
CA LYS A 881 -6.97 -9.73 3.85
C LYS A 881 -8.13 -10.59 4.32
N SER A 882 -9.05 -9.97 5.06
CA SER A 882 -10.25 -10.59 5.60
C SER A 882 -11.20 -9.51 6.10
N ILE A 883 -12.28 -9.92 6.77
CA ILE A 883 -13.15 -9.05 7.56
C ILE A 883 -13.02 -9.52 9.02
N ASP A 884 -12.73 -8.62 9.96
CA ASP A 884 -12.79 -8.95 11.39
C ASP A 884 -14.24 -9.12 11.88
N HIS A 885 -14.47 -9.97 12.89
CA HIS A 885 -15.85 -10.29 13.29
C HIS A 885 -16.07 -10.48 14.79
N ASN A 886 -15.48 -11.48 15.43
CA ASN A 886 -15.74 -11.73 16.85
C ASN A 886 -14.42 -11.76 17.61
N GLN A 887 -14.36 -11.03 18.73
CA GLN A 887 -13.15 -10.98 19.55
C GLN A 887 -13.43 -11.06 21.04
N TYR A 888 -12.43 -11.54 21.79
CA TYR A 888 -12.40 -11.52 23.24
C TYR A 888 -10.95 -11.55 23.74
N VAL A 889 -10.73 -11.10 24.98
CA VAL A 889 -9.40 -11.12 25.60
C VAL A 889 -9.36 -12.18 26.70
N LYS A 890 -8.28 -12.96 26.69
CA LYS A 890 -7.91 -13.90 27.75
C LYS A 890 -6.43 -13.78 28.04
N ASP A 891 -6.07 -13.51 29.30
CA ASP A 891 -4.68 -13.37 29.76
C ASP A 891 -3.87 -12.35 28.94
N SER A 892 -4.50 -11.23 28.56
CA SER A 892 -3.96 -10.17 27.69
C SER A 892 -3.63 -10.60 26.25
N TYR A 893 -4.05 -11.79 25.83
CA TYR A 893 -4.07 -12.19 24.42
C TYR A 893 -5.47 -11.93 23.85
N ILE A 894 -5.50 -11.34 22.65
CA ILE A 894 -6.73 -10.99 21.94
C ILE A 894 -6.99 -12.10 20.94
N TYR A 895 -8.09 -12.83 21.13
CA TYR A 895 -8.51 -13.91 20.25
C TYR A 895 -9.57 -13.38 19.31
N GLN A 896 -9.33 -13.51 18.01
CA GLN A 896 -10.18 -12.98 16.96
C GLN A 896 -10.59 -14.06 15.98
N SER A 897 -11.85 -13.99 15.57
CA SER A 897 -12.43 -14.77 14.51
C SER A 897 -12.55 -13.84 13.30
N HIS A 898 -11.76 -14.10 12.26
CA HIS A 898 -11.82 -13.36 11.01
C HIS A 898 -12.48 -14.22 9.94
N TYR A 899 -13.35 -13.61 9.15
CA TYR A 899 -13.94 -14.29 7.99
C TYR A 899 -12.86 -14.59 6.95
N GLY A 900 -12.90 -15.79 6.36
CA GLY A 900 -11.85 -16.35 5.50
C GLY A 900 -10.61 -16.72 6.32
N ALA A 901 -9.99 -15.75 6.96
CA ALA A 901 -8.72 -15.87 7.67
C ALA A 901 -8.71 -16.79 8.91
N GLY A 902 -9.86 -17.13 9.51
CA GLY A 902 -9.88 -18.08 10.61
C GLY A 902 -9.54 -17.49 11.99
N LEU A 903 -8.91 -18.30 12.85
CA LEU A 903 -8.51 -17.88 14.19
C LEU A 903 -7.21 -17.08 14.13
N ARG A 904 -7.24 -15.87 14.69
CA ARG A 904 -6.09 -14.97 14.81
C ARG A 904 -5.88 -14.64 16.30
N VAL A 905 -4.65 -14.69 16.80
CA VAL A 905 -4.33 -14.45 18.22
C VAL A 905 -3.24 -13.39 18.33
N LEU A 906 -3.57 -12.24 18.91
CA LEU A 906 -2.63 -11.13 19.11
C LEU A 906 -2.09 -11.11 20.54
N ASP A 907 -0.82 -10.75 20.69
CA ASP A 907 -0.22 -10.43 21.99
C ASP A 907 -0.45 -8.96 22.34
N GLY A 908 -1.46 -8.70 23.19
CA GLY A 908 -1.83 -7.36 23.65
C GLY A 908 -1.05 -6.86 24.87
N ARG A 909 -0.09 -7.63 25.40
CA ARG A 909 0.60 -7.30 26.67
C ARG A 909 1.39 -5.99 26.63
N SER A 910 1.79 -5.52 25.45
CA SER A 910 2.50 -4.25 25.31
C SER A 910 1.60 -3.03 25.46
N ILE A 911 0.29 -3.15 25.23
CA ILE A 911 -0.65 -2.02 25.10
C ILE A 911 -0.59 -1.07 26.32
N PRO A 912 -0.55 -1.54 27.58
CA PRO A 912 -0.48 -0.63 28.72
C PRO A 912 0.79 0.24 28.77
N THR A 913 1.91 -0.26 28.20
CA THR A 913 3.19 0.46 28.14
C THR A 913 3.44 1.18 26.82
N ASP A 914 2.79 0.72 25.74
CA ASP A 914 2.88 1.23 24.39
C ASP A 914 1.48 1.17 23.74
N PRO A 915 0.63 2.16 24.03
CA PRO A 915 -0.76 2.18 23.57
C PRO A 915 -0.89 2.55 22.08
N THR A 916 0.23 2.76 21.37
CA THR A 916 0.21 3.02 19.92
C THR A 916 -0.11 1.77 19.09
N GLY A 917 0.06 0.59 19.68
CA GLY A 917 -0.08 -0.70 19.01
C GLY A 917 1.20 -1.23 18.37
N ALA A 918 2.32 -0.48 18.42
CA ALA A 918 3.58 -0.90 17.78
C ALA A 918 4.16 -2.20 18.33
N GLY A 919 4.02 -2.41 19.64
CA GLY A 919 4.44 -3.63 20.31
C GLY A 919 3.48 -4.82 20.17
N VAL A 920 2.29 -4.63 19.57
CA VAL A 920 1.32 -5.69 19.32
C VAL A 920 1.78 -6.49 18.12
N TYR A 921 1.72 -7.82 18.21
CA TYR A 921 2.04 -8.71 17.10
C TYR A 921 1.13 -9.94 17.14
N GLU A 922 1.02 -10.59 15.99
CA GLU A 922 0.26 -11.82 15.83
C GLU A 922 1.07 -13.01 16.38
N ALA A 923 0.63 -13.54 17.52
CA ALA A 923 1.31 -14.59 18.28
C ALA A 923 1.08 -15.99 17.67
N ALA A 924 -0.13 -16.23 17.17
CA ALA A 924 -0.52 -17.48 16.55
C ALA A 924 -1.74 -17.30 15.64
N TRP A 925 -1.88 -18.20 14.67
CA TRP A 925 -3.09 -18.28 13.85
C TRP A 925 -3.33 -19.69 13.31
N PHE A 926 -4.59 -19.96 12.99
CA PHE A 926 -5.00 -21.16 12.27
C PHE A 926 -6.07 -20.76 11.24
N ASP A 927 -5.67 -20.75 9.97
CA ASP A 927 -6.53 -20.44 8.85
C ASP A 927 -7.40 -21.65 8.49
N ILE A 928 -8.72 -21.47 8.45
CA ILE A 928 -9.66 -22.57 8.20
C ILE A 928 -10.29 -22.52 6.80
N TYR A 929 -9.88 -21.57 5.95
CA TYR A 929 -10.44 -21.36 4.61
C TYR A 929 -9.35 -21.36 3.53
N PRO A 930 -8.73 -22.52 3.24
CA PRO A 930 -7.58 -22.61 2.32
C PRO A 930 -7.88 -22.26 0.85
N GLU A 931 -9.15 -22.09 0.48
CA GLU A 931 -9.59 -21.73 -0.87
C GLU A 931 -9.07 -20.37 -1.33
N ASP A 932 -8.81 -19.44 -0.41
CA ASP A 932 -8.41 -18.06 -0.72
C ASP A 932 -6.95 -17.73 -0.38
N ASP A 933 -6.23 -18.64 0.31
CA ASP A 933 -4.81 -18.51 0.70
C ASP A 933 -3.88 -18.08 -0.45
N LYS A 934 -4.20 -18.47 -1.69
CA LYS A 934 -3.38 -18.17 -2.88
C LYS A 934 -3.66 -16.81 -3.50
N LEU A 935 -4.69 -16.10 -3.05
CA LEU A 935 -5.07 -14.79 -3.59
C LEU A 935 -4.11 -13.69 -3.11
N PRO A 936 -3.98 -12.58 -3.86
CA PRO A 936 -3.12 -11.47 -3.45
C PRO A 936 -3.54 -10.89 -2.09
N GLY A 937 -2.65 -10.97 -1.10
CA GLY A 937 -2.93 -10.56 0.28
C GLY A 937 -3.31 -11.70 1.22
N GLY A 938 -3.25 -12.95 0.75
CA GLY A 938 -3.40 -14.16 1.58
C GLY A 938 -4.84 -14.47 2.00
N GLY A 939 -5.83 -13.80 1.42
CA GLY A 939 -7.25 -14.02 1.73
C GLY A 939 -8.17 -13.10 0.92
N THR A 940 -9.47 -13.19 1.18
CA THR A 940 -10.51 -12.37 0.55
C THR A 940 -11.39 -11.66 1.58
N VAL A 941 -11.78 -10.43 1.23
CA VAL A 941 -12.77 -9.64 1.99
C VAL A 941 -14.18 -10.14 1.66
N ALA A 942 -14.61 -11.23 2.33
CA ALA A 942 -15.94 -11.82 2.18
C ALA A 942 -16.42 -12.49 3.48
N PHE A 943 -17.73 -12.65 3.63
CA PHE A 943 -18.38 -13.28 4.78
C PHE A 943 -18.38 -14.82 4.67
N VAL A 944 -17.21 -15.44 4.79
CA VAL A 944 -17.02 -16.91 4.69
C VAL A 944 -16.15 -17.43 5.83
N GLY A 945 -16.07 -18.73 6.05
CA GLY A 945 -15.13 -19.29 7.03
C GLY A 945 -15.60 -19.09 8.47
N THR A 946 -14.78 -18.48 9.35
CA THR A 946 -15.03 -18.52 10.80
C THR A 946 -16.10 -17.52 11.24
N TRP A 947 -17.08 -17.99 12.01
CA TRP A 947 -18.03 -17.12 12.71
C TRP A 947 -17.57 -16.78 14.13
N SER A 948 -17.16 -17.79 14.89
CA SER A 948 -16.83 -17.66 16.30
C SER A 948 -15.71 -18.60 16.73
N SER A 949 -15.07 -18.26 17.84
CA SER A 949 -14.14 -19.11 18.54
C SER A 949 -14.28 -18.99 20.05
N TYR A 950 -13.77 -19.97 20.79
CA TYR A 950 -13.80 -20.01 22.25
C TYR A 950 -12.54 -20.67 22.83
N ALA A 951 -11.80 -19.94 23.66
CA ALA A 951 -10.51 -20.36 24.22
C ALA A 951 -10.48 -20.46 25.76
N PHE A 952 -11.61 -20.34 26.46
CA PHE A 952 -11.66 -20.36 27.93
C PHE A 952 -11.62 -21.76 28.57
N PHE A 953 -11.47 -22.82 27.77
CA PHE A 953 -11.26 -24.18 28.27
C PHE A 953 -9.99 -24.30 29.11
N LYS A 954 -10.06 -25.05 30.22
CA LYS A 954 -8.93 -25.26 31.14
C LYS A 954 -7.83 -26.09 30.51
N SER A 955 -8.17 -26.96 29.56
CA SER A 955 -7.22 -27.75 28.77
C SER A 955 -6.34 -26.90 27.84
N GLY A 956 -6.74 -25.66 27.57
CA GLY A 956 -6.14 -24.78 26.56
C GLY A 956 -6.53 -25.10 25.12
N TYR A 957 -7.49 -26.01 24.89
CA TYR A 957 -8.09 -26.17 23.57
C TYR A 957 -8.89 -24.93 23.18
N ILE A 958 -8.91 -24.64 21.89
CA ILE A 958 -9.68 -23.57 21.30
C ILE A 958 -10.66 -24.21 20.32
N PHE A 959 -11.93 -23.92 20.52
CA PHE A 959 -12.99 -24.31 19.61
C PHE A 959 -13.21 -23.20 18.58
N VAL A 960 -13.38 -23.56 17.31
CA VAL A 960 -13.61 -22.61 16.22
C VAL A 960 -14.78 -23.13 15.38
N ASN A 961 -15.86 -22.34 15.28
CA ASN A 961 -17.04 -22.69 14.49
C ASN A 961 -17.05 -21.88 13.18
N THR A 962 -17.34 -22.57 12.08
CA THR A 962 -17.36 -21.98 10.75
C THR A 962 -18.78 -21.91 10.19
N ILE A 963 -18.99 -21.02 9.23
CA ILE A 963 -20.27 -20.85 8.55
C ILE A 963 -20.58 -22.12 7.76
N GLU A 964 -19.72 -22.52 6.82
CA GLU A 964 -20.05 -23.58 5.87
C GLU A 964 -19.56 -24.99 6.23
N ARG A 965 -18.36 -25.11 6.83
CA ARG A 965 -17.69 -26.41 6.96
C ARG A 965 -18.15 -27.22 8.17
N GLY A 966 -18.12 -26.60 9.34
CA GLY A 966 -18.24 -27.30 10.63
C GLY A 966 -17.39 -26.69 11.74
N ALA A 967 -16.97 -27.54 12.67
CA ALA A 967 -16.25 -27.11 13.86
C ALA A 967 -14.85 -27.71 13.94
N PHE A 968 -13.89 -26.87 14.29
CA PHE A 968 -12.49 -27.22 14.51
C PHE A 968 -12.14 -27.13 15.99
N VAL A 969 -11.26 -28.02 16.43
CA VAL A 969 -10.56 -27.94 17.71
C VAL A 969 -9.08 -27.74 17.40
N VAL A 970 -8.54 -26.61 17.83
CA VAL A 970 -7.13 -26.26 17.67
C VAL A 970 -6.49 -26.02 19.03
N LYS A 971 -5.16 -26.01 19.09
CA LYS A 971 -4.44 -25.69 20.32
C LYS A 971 -3.17 -24.92 20.00
N LEU A 972 -2.94 -23.85 20.74
CA LEU A 972 -1.70 -23.08 20.62
C LEU A 972 -0.51 -23.90 21.15
N THR A 973 0.60 -23.80 20.43
CA THR A 973 1.89 -24.36 20.85
C THR A 973 2.52 -23.48 21.93
N LYS A 974 3.51 -24.01 22.65
CA LYS A 974 4.22 -23.24 23.70
C LYS A 974 4.94 -22.00 23.15
N ASP A 975 5.30 -22.01 21.88
CA ASP A 975 6.02 -20.91 21.24
C ASP A 975 5.13 -19.70 20.98
N ALA A 976 3.79 -19.88 20.90
CA ALA A 976 2.83 -18.78 20.79
C ALA A 976 2.97 -17.74 21.92
N PHE A 977 3.42 -18.15 23.10
CA PHE A 977 3.51 -17.28 24.29
C PHE A 977 4.89 -16.65 24.48
N LYS A 978 5.88 -17.02 23.64
CA LYS A 978 7.23 -16.46 23.68
C LYS A 978 7.27 -15.19 22.85
N ARG A 979 7.70 -14.08 23.46
CA ARG A 979 8.01 -12.88 22.69
C ARG A 979 9.11 -13.22 21.66
N PRO A 980 8.93 -12.87 20.38
CA PRO A 980 9.99 -13.04 19.38
C PRO A 980 11.24 -12.30 19.87
N LYS A 981 12.38 -12.98 19.89
CA LYS A 981 13.68 -12.31 20.03
C LYS A 981 14.00 -11.72 18.67
N TRP A 982 13.73 -10.43 18.51
CA TRP A 982 14.10 -9.66 17.33
C TRP A 982 15.61 -9.38 17.31
#